data_AF-A0A1Z5L272-F1
#
_entry.id   AF-A0A1Z5L272-F1
#
_cell.length_a   1.000
_cell.length_b   1.000
_cell.length_c   1.000
_cell.angle_alpha   90.00
_cell.angle_beta   90.00
_cell.angle_gamma   90.00
#
_symmetry.space_group_name_H-M   'P 1'
#
loop_
_entity.id
_entity.type
_entity.pdbx_description
1 polymer ?
#
loop_
_entity_poly.entity_id
_entity_poly.type
_entity_poly.pdbx_seq_one_letter_code
_entity_poly.pdbx_strand_id
1 'polypeptide(L)'
;MLEESYRLQQFERDCDETKGWINEKLKTATDESYLDPTNLNGKVQKHQNFIQELNANRSRVEDITSTGQELIEARHYASDRISEWMEEILNLWQALNEAAETKGTKLNEASAQQQFNRGVEDIELWLSEIEGQLMSEDYGKDLTNVNNLLKKQALLEADVASHSDRIDGVVIQAQQFVEKGHFDAPAIVAKKTALVERYNALQGPMEGRKQKLHDALRVQQLFRDIEDEEAWIREKEPIAASTNRGRDLIGVQNLIKKHQAVLAEINNHEVRVRGVCQSGETMVADGHFAQDEIKKRVNHLNEKWQQLKDKALQRKTDLEDSLQAHQYFADANEAESWMKEKEPVVGSQDYGKDEDSAEALLKKHEALMADLEAFGNSVDALREQAQSCRQQEAPVVDQAGKEFVMALYDYTEKSPREVSRLSASQQHLAEGNSIGARQSQIEAQYKNLMDLGRSRVDKLTESLRAYQLVREAAELAQWIKDKEQVAQVQEVGEDLEQVEVLQKKFDDFVSDLKGNEVRLGDMNNIANKLMSLGQTEAAVKIQTQIEELNQKWQHLHEVTQERAQQLGSAHEVQRFQRDVDETKDWIQEKDDALATDDCGHDLRSVQTLQRKHEGLERDLAALGDRIRQLDDTAGRLVNTHPESSETTITKQKEIIQ
;
A
#
# COMPACT_ATOMS: atom_id res chain seq x y z
N MET A 1 76.88 73.38 -104.03
CA MET A 1 77.19 74.54 -103.14
C MET A 1 75.97 75.39 -102.81
N LEU A 2 75.44 76.29 -103.66
CA LEU A 2 74.24 77.10 -103.30
C LEU A 2 72.94 76.27 -103.21
N GLU A 3 72.72 75.36 -104.15
CA GLU A 3 71.56 74.46 -104.15
C GLU A 3 71.63 73.41 -103.02
N GLU A 4 72.84 72.92 -102.72
CA GLU A 4 73.13 72.04 -101.59
C GLU A 4 72.89 72.74 -100.24
N SER A 5 73.36 73.98 -100.08
CA SER A 5 73.09 74.79 -98.88
C SER A 5 71.59 75.10 -98.71
N TYR A 6 70.84 75.26 -99.79
CA TYR A 6 69.38 75.46 -99.74
C TYR A 6 68.67 74.19 -99.24
N ARG A 7 69.06 73.01 -99.75
CA ARG A 7 68.51 71.72 -99.30
C ARG A 7 68.86 71.42 -97.84
N LEU A 8 70.07 71.75 -97.38
CA LEU A 8 70.46 71.64 -95.97
C LEU A 8 69.61 72.56 -95.07
N GLN A 9 69.42 73.82 -95.43
CA GLN A 9 68.61 74.76 -94.64
C GLN A 9 67.12 74.36 -94.62
N GLN A 10 66.61 73.80 -95.71
CA GLN A 10 65.26 73.24 -95.76
C GLN A 10 65.14 72.01 -94.84
N PHE A 11 66.11 71.09 -94.89
CA PHE A 11 66.18 69.94 -94.01
C PHE A 11 66.30 70.32 -92.52
N GLU A 12 67.15 71.29 -92.18
CA GLU A 12 67.33 71.78 -90.81
C GLU A 12 66.05 72.42 -90.27
N ARG A 13 65.36 73.23 -91.07
CA ARG A 13 64.06 73.80 -90.69
C ARG A 13 63.02 72.71 -90.44
N ASP A 14 62.92 71.75 -91.37
CA ASP A 14 61.94 70.67 -91.27
C ASP A 14 62.24 69.75 -90.07
N CYS A 15 63.52 69.56 -89.72
CA CYS A 15 63.96 68.90 -88.48
C CYS A 15 63.61 69.71 -87.23
N ASP A 16 63.90 71.02 -87.19
CA ASP A 16 63.60 71.88 -86.04
C ASP A 16 62.09 71.97 -85.75
N GLU A 17 61.28 72.09 -86.79
CA GLU A 17 59.82 72.08 -86.66
C GLU A 17 59.32 70.73 -86.10
N THR A 18 59.88 69.62 -86.58
CA THR A 18 59.53 68.27 -86.11
C THR A 18 60.00 68.04 -84.68
N LYS A 19 61.19 68.53 -84.31
CA LYS A 19 61.74 68.52 -82.95
C LYS A 19 60.88 69.31 -81.98
N GLY A 20 60.42 70.51 -82.38
CA GLY A 20 59.52 71.33 -81.58
C GLY A 20 58.21 70.62 -81.28
N TRP A 21 57.62 70.01 -82.30
CA TRP A 21 56.40 69.20 -82.17
C TRP A 21 56.61 67.96 -81.29
N ILE A 22 57.69 67.18 -81.49
CA ILE A 22 58.00 66.01 -80.66
C ILE A 22 58.15 66.41 -79.18
N ASN A 23 58.86 67.50 -78.87
CA ASN A 23 59.04 67.97 -77.50
C ASN A 23 57.74 68.43 -76.83
N GLU A 24 56.82 69.06 -77.58
CA GLU A 24 55.49 69.41 -77.07
C GLU A 24 54.67 68.14 -76.76
N LYS A 25 54.67 67.17 -77.66
CA LYS A 25 53.95 65.90 -77.50
C LYS A 25 54.57 65.03 -76.40
N LEU A 26 55.88 65.10 -76.20
CA LEU A 26 56.58 64.39 -75.13
C LEU A 26 56.05 64.82 -73.76
N LYS A 27 55.80 66.12 -73.54
CA LYS A 27 55.17 66.61 -72.30
C LYS A 27 53.78 65.99 -72.05
N THR A 28 53.05 65.70 -73.12
CA THR A 28 51.71 65.06 -73.10
C THR A 28 51.78 63.53 -73.05
N ALA A 29 52.94 62.94 -73.31
CA ALA A 29 53.19 61.52 -73.16
C ALA A 29 53.74 61.19 -71.75
N THR A 30 54.42 62.14 -71.10
CA THR A 30 55.03 61.95 -69.78
C THR A 30 54.18 62.43 -68.59
N ASP A 31 53.02 63.06 -68.81
CA ASP A 31 52.15 63.45 -67.70
C ASP A 31 51.48 62.23 -67.05
N GLU A 32 51.42 62.24 -65.73
CA GLU A 32 50.89 61.14 -64.92
C GLU A 32 49.37 61.23 -64.72
N SER A 33 48.63 61.65 -65.76
CA SER A 33 47.17 61.81 -65.70
C SER A 33 46.40 60.51 -65.42
N TYR A 34 47.06 59.35 -65.55
CA TYR A 34 46.53 58.03 -65.21
C TYR A 34 46.36 57.79 -63.70
N LEU A 35 47.04 58.56 -62.83
CA LEU A 35 46.91 58.43 -61.37
C LEU A 35 45.59 58.99 -60.83
N ASP A 36 44.97 59.90 -61.58
CA ASP A 36 43.67 60.45 -61.22
C ASP A 36 42.54 59.58 -61.80
N PRO A 37 41.72 58.94 -60.94
CA PRO A 37 40.69 57.99 -61.37
C PRO A 37 39.47 58.63 -62.02
N THR A 38 39.38 59.97 -62.05
CA THR A 38 38.25 60.65 -62.67
C THR A 38 38.30 60.57 -64.20
N ASN A 39 37.17 60.19 -64.80
CA ASN A 39 36.99 60.09 -66.26
C ASN A 39 38.09 59.30 -67.00
N LEU A 40 38.53 58.17 -66.43
CA LEU A 40 39.55 57.28 -67.00
C LEU A 40 39.24 56.84 -68.44
N ASN A 41 37.99 56.49 -68.74
CA ASN A 41 37.58 56.15 -70.11
C ASN A 41 37.78 57.32 -71.09
N GLY A 42 37.48 58.55 -70.65
CA GLY A 42 37.77 59.74 -71.44
C GLY A 42 39.27 59.97 -71.66
N LYS A 43 40.10 59.64 -70.66
CA LYS A 43 41.57 59.72 -70.77
C LYS A 43 42.14 58.64 -71.71
N VAL A 44 41.66 57.41 -71.64
CA VAL A 44 41.99 56.32 -72.57
C VAL A 44 41.63 56.72 -74.00
N GLN A 45 40.42 57.23 -74.23
CA GLN A 45 39.99 57.68 -75.56
C GLN A 45 40.84 58.84 -76.09
N LYS A 46 41.16 59.82 -75.24
CA LYS A 46 42.07 60.93 -75.61
C LYS A 46 43.46 60.41 -75.97
N HIS A 47 43.97 59.43 -75.24
CA HIS A 47 45.25 58.80 -75.54
C HIS A 47 45.19 57.99 -76.84
N GLN A 48 44.08 57.31 -77.14
CA GLN A 48 43.86 56.65 -78.43
C GLN A 48 43.94 57.66 -79.59
N ASN A 49 43.32 58.83 -79.43
CA ASN A 49 43.39 59.91 -80.41
C ASN A 49 44.81 60.47 -80.54
N PHE A 50 45.55 60.58 -79.43
CA PHE A 50 46.96 60.97 -79.41
C PHE A 50 47.84 59.95 -80.16
N ILE A 51 47.61 58.64 -80.00
CA ILE A 51 48.31 57.59 -80.76
C ILE A 51 48.00 57.68 -82.26
N GLN A 52 46.75 57.96 -82.64
CA GLN A 52 46.40 58.20 -84.05
C GLN A 52 47.13 59.43 -84.60
N GLU A 53 47.23 60.50 -83.81
CA GLU A 53 48.01 61.69 -84.17
C GLU A 53 49.51 61.37 -84.33
N LEU A 54 50.10 60.57 -83.44
CA LEU A 54 51.49 60.10 -83.59
C LEU A 54 51.65 59.28 -84.88
N ASN A 55 50.77 58.31 -85.13
CA ASN A 55 50.86 57.47 -86.33
C ASN A 55 50.69 58.28 -87.62
N ALA A 56 49.83 59.30 -87.65
CA ALA A 56 49.69 60.18 -88.80
C ALA A 56 50.94 61.03 -89.06
N ASN A 57 51.68 61.39 -88.02
CA ASN A 57 52.94 62.13 -88.12
C ASN A 57 54.18 61.22 -88.30
N ARG A 58 54.01 59.90 -88.30
CA ARG A 58 55.09 58.95 -88.55
C ARG A 58 55.71 59.15 -89.93
N SER A 59 54.88 59.33 -90.97
CA SER A 59 55.36 59.54 -92.33
C SER A 59 56.25 60.78 -92.42
N ARG A 60 55.97 61.84 -91.64
CA ARG A 60 56.80 63.05 -91.60
C ARG A 60 58.22 62.76 -91.07
N VAL A 61 58.35 61.90 -90.06
CA VAL A 61 59.66 61.48 -89.53
C VAL A 61 60.37 60.55 -90.52
N GLU A 62 59.64 59.66 -91.18
CA GLU A 62 60.16 58.79 -92.25
C GLU A 62 60.64 59.60 -93.46
N ASP A 63 59.90 60.61 -93.89
CA ASP A 63 60.23 61.52 -95.00
C ASP A 63 61.49 62.34 -94.68
N ILE A 64 61.62 62.85 -93.45
CA ILE A 64 62.82 63.54 -92.98
C ILE A 64 64.02 62.57 -92.99
N THR A 65 63.82 61.34 -92.51
CA THR A 65 64.88 60.32 -92.50
C THR A 65 65.29 59.93 -93.93
N SER A 66 64.33 59.78 -94.85
CA SER A 66 64.59 59.51 -96.28
C SER A 66 65.34 60.66 -96.94
N THR A 67 64.89 61.89 -96.73
CA THR A 67 65.53 63.09 -97.29
C THR A 67 66.94 63.28 -96.74
N GLY A 68 67.15 63.05 -95.44
CA GLY A 68 68.46 63.09 -94.82
C GLY A 68 69.40 61.99 -95.35
N GLN A 69 68.88 60.78 -95.55
CA GLN A 69 69.61 59.66 -96.13
C GLN A 69 70.01 59.92 -97.59
N GLU A 70 69.11 60.47 -98.41
CA GLU A 70 69.40 60.89 -99.79
C GLU A 70 70.51 61.95 -99.86
N LEU A 71 70.53 62.90 -98.92
CA LEU A 71 71.57 63.93 -98.83
C LEU A 71 72.93 63.32 -98.41
N ILE A 72 72.95 62.32 -97.53
CA ILE A 72 74.17 61.59 -97.16
C ILE A 72 74.69 60.74 -98.33
N GLU A 73 73.81 60.02 -99.04
CA GLU A 73 74.16 59.21 -100.21
C GLU A 73 74.70 60.06 -101.38
N ALA A 74 74.18 61.28 -101.54
CA ALA A 74 74.68 62.27 -102.47
C ALA A 74 76.05 62.88 -102.07
N ARG A 75 76.65 62.44 -100.95
CA ARG A 75 77.92 62.95 -100.38
C ARG A 75 77.90 64.46 -100.10
N HIS A 76 76.79 64.95 -99.55
CA HIS A 76 76.63 66.35 -99.20
C HIS A 76 77.75 66.83 -98.25
N TYR A 77 78.23 68.06 -98.40
CA TYR A 77 79.37 68.61 -97.64
C TYR A 77 79.15 68.68 -96.11
N ALA A 78 77.89 68.56 -95.65
CA ALA A 78 77.48 68.62 -94.25
C ALA A 78 76.91 67.28 -93.72
N SER A 79 77.33 66.14 -94.30
CA SER A 79 76.80 64.82 -93.97
C SER A 79 76.86 64.49 -92.47
N ASP A 80 77.93 64.85 -91.77
CA ASP A 80 78.08 64.60 -90.31
C ASP A 80 76.98 65.33 -89.51
N ARG A 81 76.71 66.59 -89.85
CA ARG A 81 75.67 67.41 -89.21
C ARG A 81 74.26 66.89 -89.55
N ILE A 82 74.02 66.48 -90.80
CA ILE A 82 72.74 65.85 -91.20
C ILE A 82 72.51 64.56 -90.41
N SER A 83 73.57 63.77 -90.19
CA SER A 83 73.50 62.54 -89.37
C SER A 83 73.18 62.83 -87.91
N GLU A 84 73.81 63.83 -87.28
CA GLU A 84 73.52 64.24 -85.90
C GLU A 84 72.05 64.66 -85.73
N TRP A 85 71.50 65.44 -86.66
CA TRP A 85 70.09 65.84 -86.63
C TRP A 85 69.13 64.67 -86.83
N MET A 86 69.43 63.74 -87.76
CA MET A 86 68.62 62.53 -87.92
C MET A 86 68.65 61.66 -86.66
N GLU A 87 69.83 61.46 -86.06
CA GLU A 87 69.98 60.67 -84.83
C GLU A 87 69.21 61.32 -83.67
N GLU A 88 69.27 62.65 -83.53
CA GLU A 88 68.51 63.37 -82.50
C GLU A 88 66.99 63.23 -82.70
N ILE A 89 66.48 63.40 -83.93
CA ILE A 89 65.05 63.24 -84.23
C ILE A 89 64.60 61.80 -84.01
N LEU A 90 65.39 60.81 -84.45
CA LEU A 90 65.07 59.38 -84.26
C LEU A 90 65.05 59.01 -82.77
N ASN A 91 66.02 59.49 -81.98
CA ASN A 91 66.06 59.27 -80.54
C ASN A 91 64.86 59.93 -79.82
N LEU A 92 64.53 61.18 -80.17
CA LEU A 92 63.37 61.88 -79.60
C LEU A 92 62.04 61.22 -80.01
N TRP A 93 61.94 60.74 -81.24
CA TRP A 93 60.80 59.99 -81.75
C TRP A 93 60.65 58.63 -81.04
N GLN A 94 61.76 57.92 -80.82
CA GLN A 94 61.77 56.68 -80.05
C GLN A 94 61.34 56.94 -78.60
N ALA A 95 61.92 57.95 -77.94
CA ALA A 95 61.55 58.33 -76.57
C ALA A 95 60.06 58.73 -76.46
N LEU A 96 59.52 59.44 -77.47
CA LEU A 96 58.11 59.78 -77.54
C LEU A 96 57.22 58.54 -77.68
N ASN A 97 57.60 57.59 -78.54
CA ASN A 97 56.86 56.34 -78.70
C ASN A 97 56.90 55.48 -77.44
N GLU A 98 58.07 55.33 -76.81
CA GLU A 98 58.23 54.59 -75.56
C GLU A 98 57.43 55.25 -74.41
N ALA A 99 57.46 56.58 -74.30
CA ALA A 99 56.66 57.32 -73.32
C ALA A 99 55.16 57.19 -73.59
N ALA A 100 54.74 57.27 -74.86
CA ALA A 100 53.34 57.10 -75.26
C ALA A 100 52.85 55.68 -74.99
N GLU A 101 53.65 54.66 -75.31
CA GLU A 101 53.33 53.25 -75.02
C GLU A 101 53.24 53.01 -73.51
N THR A 102 54.22 53.49 -72.73
CA THR A 102 54.21 53.40 -71.27
C THR A 102 52.99 54.10 -70.65
N LYS A 103 52.60 55.25 -71.19
CA LYS A 103 51.38 55.94 -70.74
C LYS A 103 50.12 55.16 -71.10
N GLY A 104 50.08 54.56 -72.30
CA GLY A 104 48.98 53.73 -72.76
C GLY A 104 48.79 52.48 -71.89
N THR A 105 49.87 51.78 -71.57
CA THR A 105 49.82 50.61 -70.66
C THR A 105 49.34 51.02 -69.28
N LYS A 106 49.89 52.08 -68.69
CA LYS A 106 49.46 52.61 -67.37
C LYS A 106 48.01 53.10 -67.35
N LEU A 107 47.51 53.71 -68.42
CA LEU A 107 46.10 54.12 -68.53
C LEU A 107 45.16 52.91 -68.60
N ASN A 108 45.52 51.88 -69.35
CA ASN A 108 44.76 50.64 -69.43
C ASN A 108 44.78 49.88 -68.09
N GLU A 109 45.94 49.85 -67.42
CA GLU A 109 46.11 49.33 -66.07
C GLU A 109 45.23 50.08 -65.06
N ALA A 110 45.26 51.41 -65.03
CA ALA A 110 44.41 52.22 -64.17
C ALA A 110 42.91 52.03 -64.45
N SER A 111 42.51 51.83 -65.72
CA SER A 111 41.13 51.50 -66.09
C SER A 111 40.72 50.12 -65.57
N ALA A 112 41.58 49.11 -65.72
CA ALA A 112 41.35 47.76 -65.19
C ALA A 112 41.29 47.76 -63.65
N GLN A 113 42.17 48.52 -62.99
CA GLN A 113 42.12 48.72 -61.54
C GLN A 113 40.82 49.40 -61.09
N GLN A 114 40.30 50.37 -61.85
CA GLN A 114 39.01 50.98 -61.54
C GLN A 114 37.86 49.97 -61.61
N GLN A 115 37.87 49.06 -62.59
CA GLN A 115 36.88 47.98 -62.68
C GLN A 115 37.00 47.01 -61.52
N PHE A 116 38.23 46.63 -61.14
CA PHE A 116 38.52 45.83 -59.95
C PHE A 116 37.98 46.49 -58.68
N ASN A 117 38.27 47.78 -58.48
CA ASN A 117 37.83 48.54 -57.31
C ASN A 117 36.30 48.55 -57.17
N ARG A 118 35.56 48.72 -58.28
CA ARG A 118 34.09 48.63 -58.25
C ARG A 118 33.60 47.24 -57.84
N GLY A 119 34.22 46.18 -58.38
CA GLY A 119 33.88 44.81 -58.00
C GLY A 119 34.15 44.52 -56.52
N VAL A 120 35.21 45.10 -55.95
CA VAL A 120 35.50 45.03 -54.51
C VAL A 120 34.46 45.80 -53.70
N GLU A 121 34.12 47.03 -54.08
CA GLU A 121 33.10 47.86 -53.41
C GLU A 121 31.74 47.15 -53.35
N ASP A 122 31.31 46.49 -54.43
CA ASP A 122 30.07 45.71 -54.46
C ASP A 122 30.07 44.58 -53.42
N ILE A 123 31.20 43.91 -53.22
CA ILE A 123 31.34 42.85 -52.21
C ILE A 123 31.42 43.45 -50.81
N GLU A 124 32.10 44.59 -50.63
CA GLU A 124 32.19 45.27 -49.33
C GLU A 124 30.81 45.76 -48.84
N LEU A 125 29.96 46.21 -49.75
CA LEU A 125 28.57 46.55 -49.44
C LEU A 125 27.78 45.32 -48.98
N TRP A 126 27.88 44.21 -49.72
CA TRP A 126 27.25 42.94 -49.32
C TRP A 126 27.78 42.43 -47.96
N LEU A 127 29.09 42.47 -47.72
CA LEU A 127 29.68 42.11 -46.42
C LEU A 127 29.09 42.96 -45.28
N SER A 128 28.91 44.26 -45.51
CA SER A 128 28.33 45.17 -44.52
C SER A 128 26.86 44.83 -44.22
N GLU A 129 26.09 44.38 -45.21
CA GLU A 129 24.72 43.89 -45.01
C GLU A 129 24.68 42.60 -44.19
N ILE A 130 25.56 41.64 -44.49
CA ILE A 130 25.66 40.36 -43.77
C ILE A 130 26.10 40.59 -42.32
N GLU A 131 27.12 41.42 -42.09
CA GLU A 131 27.54 41.81 -40.75
C GLU A 131 26.38 42.44 -39.96
N GLY A 132 25.59 43.31 -40.60
CA GLY A 132 24.40 43.90 -39.99
C GLY A 132 23.36 42.86 -39.57
N GLN A 133 23.16 41.80 -40.36
CA GLN A 133 22.25 40.70 -40.00
C GLN A 133 22.81 39.84 -38.85
N LEU A 134 24.12 39.58 -38.84
CA LEU A 134 24.80 38.82 -37.79
C LEU A 134 24.84 39.56 -36.44
N MET A 135 24.79 40.89 -36.45
CA MET A 135 24.71 41.74 -35.24
C MET A 135 23.37 41.66 -34.51
N SER A 136 22.34 41.04 -35.10
CA SER A 136 21.08 40.81 -34.41
C SER A 136 21.29 39.92 -33.18
N GLU A 137 20.67 40.26 -32.04
CA GLU A 137 20.61 39.40 -30.85
C GLU A 137 19.24 38.76 -30.67
N ASP A 138 18.39 38.79 -31.70
CA ASP A 138 17.10 38.07 -31.67
C ASP A 138 17.35 36.58 -31.90
N TYR A 139 17.11 35.79 -30.84
CA TYR A 139 17.19 34.33 -30.84
C TYR A 139 15.81 33.66 -30.84
N GLY A 140 14.71 34.43 -30.87
CA GLY A 140 13.34 33.92 -30.90
C GLY A 140 12.74 33.68 -29.51
N LYS A 141 11.43 33.91 -29.41
CA LYS A 141 10.64 33.83 -28.17
C LYS A 141 9.81 32.56 -28.00
N ASP A 142 9.64 31.80 -29.07
CA ASP A 142 8.85 30.56 -29.11
C ASP A 142 9.44 29.59 -30.15
N LEU A 143 9.06 28.32 -30.08
CA LEU A 143 9.60 27.25 -30.92
C LEU A 143 9.47 27.53 -32.42
N THR A 144 8.37 28.16 -32.85
CA THR A 144 8.12 28.51 -34.24
C THR A 144 9.06 29.62 -34.70
N ASN A 145 9.21 30.67 -33.89
CA ASN A 145 10.10 31.80 -34.17
C ASN A 145 11.56 31.36 -34.20
N VAL A 146 12.01 30.52 -33.26
CA VAL A 146 13.38 29.97 -33.27
C VAL A 146 13.62 29.14 -34.53
N ASN A 147 12.69 28.24 -34.90
CA ASN A 147 12.80 27.45 -36.13
C ASN A 147 12.87 28.31 -37.39
N ASN A 148 12.09 29.40 -37.44
CA ASN A 148 12.15 30.35 -38.55
C ASN A 148 13.49 31.09 -38.59
N LEU A 149 14.06 31.46 -37.45
CA LEU A 149 15.38 32.09 -37.37
C LEU A 149 16.51 31.11 -37.75
N LEU A 150 16.44 29.84 -37.36
CA LEU A 150 17.38 28.80 -37.81
C LEU A 150 17.33 28.61 -39.33
N LYS A 151 16.14 28.62 -39.94
CA LYS A 151 16.01 28.58 -41.40
C LYS A 151 16.63 29.82 -42.07
N LYS A 152 16.41 31.01 -41.50
CA LYS A 152 17.04 32.24 -42.00
C LYS A 152 18.57 32.19 -41.86
N GLN A 153 19.08 31.66 -40.76
CA GLN A 153 20.51 31.47 -40.54
C GLN A 153 21.11 30.50 -41.57
N ALA A 154 20.44 29.39 -41.87
CA ALA A 154 20.89 28.45 -42.90
C ALA A 154 20.88 29.06 -44.30
N LEU A 155 19.90 29.92 -44.62
CA LEU A 155 19.88 30.66 -45.88
C LEU A 155 21.03 31.67 -45.97
N LEU A 156 21.36 32.36 -44.87
CA LEU A 156 22.50 33.26 -44.80
C LEU A 156 23.83 32.52 -44.94
N GLU A 157 23.99 31.36 -44.28
CA GLU A 157 25.15 30.47 -44.45
C GLU A 157 25.33 30.03 -45.92
N ALA A 158 24.23 29.69 -46.60
CA ALA A 158 24.26 29.33 -48.01
C ALA A 158 24.60 30.52 -48.93
N ASP A 159 24.07 31.71 -48.63
CA ASP A 159 24.39 32.93 -49.38
C ASP A 159 25.87 33.29 -49.25
N VAL A 160 26.42 33.25 -48.03
CA VAL A 160 27.86 33.47 -47.78
C VAL A 160 28.71 32.45 -48.52
N ALA A 161 28.35 31.17 -48.46
CA ALA A 161 29.07 30.13 -49.19
C ALA A 161 29.06 30.35 -50.71
N SER A 162 27.95 30.82 -51.28
CA SER A 162 27.83 31.12 -52.71
C SER A 162 28.70 32.30 -53.17
N HIS A 163 29.05 33.21 -52.26
CA HIS A 163 29.94 34.34 -52.53
C HIS A 163 31.43 33.97 -52.49
N SER A 164 31.78 32.75 -52.06
CA SER A 164 33.16 32.24 -52.08
C SER A 164 33.78 32.33 -53.47
N ASP A 165 33.05 31.91 -54.52
CA ASP A 165 33.54 31.96 -55.90
C ASP A 165 33.83 33.40 -56.37
N ARG A 166 33.05 34.38 -55.90
CA ARG A 166 33.27 35.80 -56.21
C ARG A 166 34.51 36.34 -55.52
N ILE A 167 34.73 35.96 -54.26
CA ILE A 167 35.95 36.29 -53.50
C ILE A 167 37.17 35.68 -54.19
N ASP A 168 37.11 34.40 -54.57
CA ASP A 168 38.19 33.73 -55.31
C ASP A 168 38.48 34.40 -56.66
N GLY A 169 37.43 34.86 -57.35
CA GLY A 169 37.57 35.68 -58.56
C GLY A 169 38.37 36.97 -58.33
N VAL A 170 38.09 37.71 -57.24
CA VAL A 170 38.85 38.91 -56.86
C VAL A 170 40.29 38.56 -56.50
N VAL A 171 40.52 37.44 -55.80
CA VAL A 171 41.87 36.95 -55.46
C VAL A 171 42.68 36.66 -56.73
N ILE A 172 42.09 35.96 -57.69
CA ILE A 172 42.74 35.65 -58.97
C ILE A 172 43.02 36.93 -59.77
N GLN A 173 42.08 37.87 -59.84
CA GLN A 173 42.29 39.16 -60.52
C GLN A 173 43.43 39.96 -59.88
N ALA A 174 43.45 40.07 -58.54
CA ALA A 174 44.53 40.74 -57.82
C ALA A 174 45.89 40.09 -58.11
N GLN A 175 45.95 38.75 -58.14
CA GLN A 175 47.17 38.01 -58.46
C GLN A 175 47.65 38.29 -59.89
N GLN A 176 46.73 38.36 -60.87
CA GLN A 176 47.06 38.71 -62.25
C GLN A 176 47.63 40.12 -62.39
N PHE A 177 47.16 41.09 -61.59
CA PHE A 177 47.75 42.44 -61.56
C PHE A 177 49.19 42.41 -61.05
N VAL A 178 49.46 41.61 -60.02
CA VAL A 178 50.81 41.44 -59.46
C VAL A 178 51.75 40.79 -60.49
N GLU A 179 51.32 39.71 -61.13
CA GLU A 179 52.12 38.97 -62.12
C GLU A 179 52.47 39.81 -63.34
N LYS A 180 51.59 40.73 -63.75
CA LYS A 180 51.83 41.67 -64.84
C LYS A 180 52.72 42.86 -64.46
N GLY A 181 53.07 43.02 -63.17
CA GLY A 181 53.88 44.14 -62.70
C GLY A 181 53.12 45.47 -62.64
N HIS A 182 51.81 45.43 -62.38
CA HIS A 182 50.95 46.62 -62.32
C HIS A 182 51.51 47.70 -61.40
N PHE A 183 51.46 48.97 -61.83
CA PHE A 183 52.11 50.07 -61.10
C PHE A 183 51.61 50.25 -59.65
N ASP A 184 50.33 49.99 -59.39
CA ASP A 184 49.71 50.05 -58.05
C ASP A 184 49.44 48.67 -57.40
N ALA A 185 50.25 47.66 -57.74
CA ALA A 185 50.11 46.31 -57.19
C ALA A 185 50.07 46.24 -55.64
N PRO A 186 50.86 47.02 -54.88
CA PRO A 186 50.80 46.99 -53.41
C PRO A 186 49.43 47.36 -52.84
N ALA A 187 48.78 48.40 -53.40
CA ALA A 187 47.45 48.82 -52.92
C ALA A 187 46.37 47.80 -53.29
N ILE A 188 46.45 47.19 -54.48
CA ILE A 188 45.55 46.11 -54.92
C ILE A 188 45.65 44.91 -53.98
N VAL A 189 46.87 44.49 -53.63
CA VAL A 189 47.11 43.39 -52.68
C VAL A 189 46.58 43.74 -51.30
N ALA A 190 46.81 44.96 -50.81
CA ALA A 190 46.28 45.41 -49.52
C ALA A 190 44.74 45.34 -49.47
N LYS A 191 44.05 45.83 -50.52
CA LYS A 191 42.59 45.74 -50.63
C LYS A 191 42.10 44.30 -50.68
N LYS A 192 42.72 43.45 -51.51
CA LYS A 192 42.39 42.02 -51.62
C LYS A 192 42.56 41.31 -50.27
N THR A 193 43.65 41.57 -49.56
CA THR A 193 43.90 40.96 -48.25
C THR A 193 42.85 41.41 -47.23
N ALA A 194 42.54 42.71 -47.15
CA ALA A 194 41.51 43.23 -46.25
C ALA A 194 40.12 42.62 -46.53
N LEU A 195 39.75 42.46 -47.81
CA LEU A 195 38.49 41.83 -48.21
C LEU A 195 38.41 40.36 -47.77
N VAL A 196 39.47 39.59 -48.02
CA VAL A 196 39.54 38.16 -47.65
C VAL A 196 39.52 37.98 -46.13
N GLU A 197 40.25 38.82 -45.39
CA GLU A 197 40.22 38.81 -43.91
C GLU A 197 38.81 39.09 -43.38
N ARG A 198 38.11 40.09 -43.93
CA ARG A 198 36.74 40.43 -43.54
C ARG A 198 35.75 39.30 -43.86
N TYR A 199 35.86 38.68 -45.05
CA TYR A 199 35.04 37.52 -45.41
C TYR A 199 35.27 36.33 -44.48
N ASN A 200 36.52 35.97 -44.20
CA ASN A 200 36.86 34.88 -43.29
C ASN A 200 36.40 35.16 -41.85
N ALA A 201 36.42 36.44 -41.43
CA ALA A 201 35.96 36.85 -40.10
C ALA A 201 34.46 36.63 -39.87
N LEU A 202 33.64 36.46 -40.93
CA LEU A 202 32.21 36.16 -40.79
C LEU A 202 31.93 34.78 -40.19
N GLN A 203 32.84 33.81 -40.36
CA GLN A 203 32.61 32.44 -39.93
C GLN A 203 32.40 32.33 -38.41
N GLY A 204 33.18 33.07 -37.62
CA GLY A 204 33.09 33.04 -36.15
C GLY A 204 31.72 33.52 -35.61
N PRO A 205 31.27 34.75 -35.95
CA PRO A 205 29.96 35.25 -35.56
C PRO A 205 28.79 34.39 -36.08
N MET A 206 28.91 33.84 -37.29
CA MET A 206 27.89 32.97 -37.89
C MET A 206 27.73 31.66 -37.12
N GLU A 207 28.83 30.99 -36.77
CA GLU A 207 28.80 29.77 -35.95
C GLU A 207 28.31 30.08 -34.52
N GLY A 208 28.77 31.19 -33.93
CA GLY A 208 28.32 31.61 -32.60
C GLY A 208 26.81 31.90 -32.54
N ARG A 209 26.25 32.56 -33.57
CA ARG A 209 24.81 32.80 -33.69
C ARG A 209 24.04 31.50 -33.90
N LYS A 210 24.55 30.60 -34.74
CA LYS A 210 23.98 29.26 -34.96
C LYS A 210 23.89 28.46 -33.66
N GLN A 211 24.97 28.42 -32.88
CA GLN A 211 25.00 27.73 -31.59
C GLN A 211 23.97 28.32 -30.62
N LYS A 212 23.92 29.65 -30.47
CA LYS A 212 22.91 30.32 -29.62
C LYS A 212 21.47 30.05 -30.07
N LEU A 213 21.21 29.96 -31.38
CA LEU A 213 19.89 29.60 -31.91
C LEU A 213 19.53 28.13 -31.60
N HIS A 214 20.49 27.22 -31.64
CA HIS A 214 20.29 25.83 -31.21
C HIS A 214 20.03 25.72 -29.69
N ASP A 215 20.77 26.48 -28.88
CA ASP A 215 20.51 26.57 -27.44
C ASP A 215 19.12 27.14 -27.17
N ALA A 216 18.75 28.23 -27.87
CA ALA A 216 17.39 28.79 -27.82
C ALA A 216 16.32 27.76 -28.20
N LEU A 217 16.57 26.91 -29.21
CA LEU A 217 15.66 25.84 -29.59
C LEU A 217 15.51 24.81 -28.46
N ARG A 218 16.62 24.41 -27.85
CA ARG A 218 16.66 23.44 -26.75
C ARG A 218 15.85 23.92 -25.54
N VAL A 219 15.99 25.19 -25.13
CA VAL A 219 15.22 25.73 -24.01
C VAL A 219 13.74 25.91 -24.33
N GLN A 220 13.39 26.33 -25.54
CA GLN A 220 11.98 26.46 -25.94
C GLN A 220 11.29 25.09 -26.03
N GLN A 221 12.00 24.06 -26.47
CA GLN A 221 11.50 22.68 -26.42
C GLN A 221 11.28 22.22 -24.98
N LEU A 222 12.23 22.47 -24.07
CA LEU A 222 12.07 22.15 -22.65
C LEU A 222 10.85 22.85 -22.04
N PHE A 223 10.66 24.15 -22.33
CA PHE A 223 9.52 24.89 -21.82
C PHE A 223 8.20 24.34 -22.33
N ARG A 224 8.16 23.88 -23.58
CA ARG A 224 6.99 23.20 -24.11
C ARG A 224 6.72 21.88 -23.39
N ASP A 225 7.76 21.07 -23.17
CA ASP A 225 7.65 19.80 -22.46
C ASP A 225 7.17 20.01 -21.01
N ILE A 226 7.71 21.03 -20.32
CA ILE A 226 7.25 21.43 -18.97
C ILE A 226 5.78 21.84 -18.99
N GLU A 227 5.35 22.67 -19.95
CA GLU A 227 3.97 23.11 -20.08
C GLU A 227 3.00 21.95 -20.33
N ASP A 228 3.39 20.98 -21.16
CA ASP A 228 2.60 19.78 -21.43
C ASP A 228 2.45 18.92 -20.16
N GLU A 229 3.52 18.74 -19.37
CA GLU A 229 3.44 18.03 -18.08
C GLU A 229 2.62 18.80 -17.04
N GLU A 230 2.77 20.13 -16.95
CA GLU A 230 1.98 20.97 -16.06
C GLU A 230 0.49 20.96 -16.41
N ALA A 231 0.15 20.89 -17.71
CA ALA A 231 -1.23 20.77 -18.16
C ALA A 231 -1.83 19.43 -17.73
N TRP A 232 -1.07 18.34 -17.86
CA TRP A 232 -1.48 17.02 -17.38
C TRP A 232 -1.70 17.01 -15.86
N ILE A 233 -0.77 17.58 -15.08
CA ILE A 233 -0.91 17.70 -13.62
C ILE A 233 -2.20 18.47 -13.27
N ARG A 234 -2.46 19.59 -13.95
CA ARG A 234 -3.67 20.41 -13.73
C ARG A 234 -4.96 19.64 -14.03
N GLU A 235 -4.95 18.74 -15.00
CA GLU A 235 -6.09 17.87 -15.31
C GLU A 235 -6.32 16.81 -14.21
N LYS A 236 -5.26 16.19 -13.71
CA LYS A 236 -5.36 15.11 -12.71
C LYS A 236 -5.53 15.59 -11.28
N GLU A 237 -5.07 16.79 -10.96
CA GLU A 237 -5.11 17.34 -9.60
C GLU A 237 -6.52 17.36 -8.99
N PRO A 238 -7.60 17.79 -9.65
CA PRO A 238 -8.95 17.74 -9.10
C PRO A 238 -9.44 16.32 -8.80
N ILE A 239 -9.00 15.33 -9.58
CA ILE A 239 -9.37 13.93 -9.39
C ILE A 239 -8.64 13.37 -8.15
N ALA A 240 -7.34 13.67 -8.03
CA ALA A 240 -6.54 13.30 -6.87
C ALA A 240 -6.96 14.03 -5.58
N ALA A 241 -7.45 15.27 -5.71
CA ALA A 241 -7.91 16.11 -4.59
C ALA A 241 -9.40 15.94 -4.26
N SER A 242 -10.12 15.06 -4.97
CA SER A 242 -11.55 14.87 -4.72
C SER A 242 -11.79 14.44 -3.27
N THR A 243 -12.85 14.97 -2.67
CA THR A 243 -13.29 14.65 -1.30
C THR A 243 -14.38 13.59 -1.26
N ASN A 244 -14.82 13.09 -2.43
CA ASN A 244 -15.81 12.02 -2.49
C ASN A 244 -15.19 10.70 -2.00
N ARG A 245 -15.70 10.21 -0.85
CA ARG A 245 -15.26 8.97 -0.20
C ARG A 245 -16.21 7.79 -0.40
N GLY A 246 -17.35 7.99 -1.06
CA GLY A 246 -18.40 6.97 -1.22
C GLY A 246 -19.42 7.00 -0.09
N ARG A 247 -20.60 6.40 -0.34
CA ARG A 247 -21.75 6.40 0.59
C ARG A 247 -22.11 5.02 1.13
N ASP A 248 -21.60 3.98 0.47
CA ASP A 248 -21.87 2.58 0.72
C ASP A 248 -20.61 1.77 0.40
N LEU A 249 -20.52 0.56 0.95
CA LEU A 249 -19.35 -0.32 0.80
C LEU A 249 -18.97 -0.52 -0.68
N ILE A 250 -19.96 -0.77 -1.53
CA ILE A 250 -19.76 -1.00 -2.97
C ILE A 250 -19.27 0.28 -3.66
N GLY A 251 -19.83 1.44 -3.34
CA GLY A 251 -19.42 2.73 -3.89
C GLY A 251 -17.99 3.08 -3.53
N VAL A 252 -17.59 2.87 -2.27
CA VAL A 252 -16.22 3.08 -1.80
C VAL A 252 -15.25 2.14 -2.53
N GLN A 253 -15.57 0.85 -2.63
CA GLN A 253 -14.77 -0.13 -3.38
C GLN A 253 -14.59 0.27 -4.85
N ASN A 254 -15.64 0.78 -5.50
CA ASN A 254 -15.57 1.28 -6.87
C ASN A 254 -14.70 2.54 -6.99
N LEU A 255 -14.78 3.46 -6.03
CA LEU A 255 -13.92 4.65 -5.99
C LEU A 255 -12.45 4.27 -5.78
N ILE A 256 -12.15 3.28 -4.92
CA ILE A 256 -10.80 2.76 -4.74
C ILE A 256 -10.25 2.19 -6.05
N LYS A 257 -11.03 1.37 -6.78
CA LYS A 257 -10.62 0.85 -8.08
C LYS A 257 -10.32 1.96 -9.10
N LYS A 258 -11.16 3.00 -9.15
CA LYS A 258 -10.91 4.19 -9.99
C LYS A 258 -9.66 4.96 -9.56
N HIS A 259 -9.45 5.13 -8.26
CA HIS A 259 -8.27 5.82 -7.72
C HIS A 259 -6.97 5.03 -7.97
N GLN A 260 -7.02 3.70 -7.92
CA GLN A 260 -5.89 2.84 -8.31
C GLN A 260 -5.46 3.07 -9.77
N ALA A 261 -6.42 3.29 -10.68
CA ALA A 261 -6.09 3.65 -12.06
C ALA A 261 -5.35 5.00 -12.15
N VAL A 262 -5.79 6.01 -11.38
CA VAL A 262 -5.10 7.31 -11.30
C VAL A 262 -3.68 7.16 -10.74
N LEU A 263 -3.48 6.35 -9.70
CA LEU A 263 -2.15 6.07 -9.16
C LEU A 263 -1.23 5.38 -10.18
N ALA A 264 -1.77 4.47 -10.99
CA ALA A 264 -1.02 3.85 -12.07
C ALA A 264 -0.64 4.87 -13.16
N GLU A 265 -1.56 5.77 -13.53
CA GLU A 265 -1.28 6.87 -14.46
C GLU A 265 -0.18 7.80 -13.95
N ILE A 266 -0.21 8.18 -12.66
CA ILE A 266 0.84 8.99 -12.00
C ILE A 266 2.18 8.25 -12.04
N ASN A 267 2.21 6.96 -11.71
CA ASN A 267 3.44 6.17 -11.74
C ASN A 267 4.04 6.06 -13.15
N ASN A 268 3.19 6.00 -14.19
CA ASN A 268 3.65 5.99 -15.58
C ASN A 268 4.24 7.36 -15.99
N HIS A 269 3.65 8.46 -15.53
CA HIS A 269 4.14 9.82 -15.84
C HIS A 269 5.39 10.22 -15.05
N GLU A 270 5.67 9.57 -13.91
CA GLU A 270 6.86 9.81 -13.09
C GLU A 270 8.16 9.74 -13.91
N VAL A 271 8.28 8.79 -14.85
CA VAL A 271 9.46 8.66 -15.71
C VAL A 271 9.61 9.87 -16.64
N ARG A 272 8.49 10.38 -17.17
CA ARG A 272 8.47 11.51 -18.11
C ARG A 272 8.80 12.82 -17.40
N VAL A 273 8.15 13.11 -16.27
CA VAL A 273 8.42 14.30 -15.45
C VAL A 273 9.88 14.31 -14.99
N ARG A 274 10.41 13.17 -14.54
CA ARG A 274 11.83 13.06 -14.17
C ARG A 274 12.76 13.32 -15.36
N GLY A 275 12.43 12.80 -16.54
CA GLY A 275 13.20 13.05 -17.76
C GLY A 275 13.24 14.54 -18.14
N VAL A 276 12.11 15.23 -18.05
CA VAL A 276 12.03 16.68 -18.29
C VAL A 276 12.86 17.47 -17.28
N CYS A 277 12.75 17.15 -15.99
CA CYS A 277 13.57 17.77 -14.94
C CYS A 277 15.07 17.54 -15.18
N GLN A 278 15.48 16.30 -15.49
CA GLN A 278 16.88 15.96 -15.77
C GLN A 278 17.43 16.68 -17.01
N SER A 279 16.60 16.83 -18.05
CA SER A 279 16.96 17.61 -19.24
C SER A 279 17.24 19.07 -18.88
N GLY A 280 16.39 19.68 -18.06
CA GLY A 280 16.59 21.04 -17.56
C GLY A 280 17.81 21.19 -16.65
N GLU A 281 18.04 20.25 -15.74
CA GLU A 281 19.24 20.21 -14.88
C GLU A 281 20.53 20.09 -15.70
N THR A 282 20.51 19.28 -16.77
CA THR A 282 21.65 19.14 -17.68
C THR A 282 21.93 20.45 -18.42
N MET A 283 20.90 21.13 -18.94
CA MET A 283 21.07 22.45 -19.59
C MET A 283 21.67 23.49 -18.63
N VAL A 284 21.27 23.46 -17.37
CA VAL A 284 21.82 24.32 -16.33
C VAL A 284 23.30 23.98 -16.06
N ALA A 285 23.64 22.69 -16.00
CA ALA A 285 25.02 22.25 -15.80
C ALA A 285 25.93 22.61 -16.99
N ASP A 286 25.38 22.59 -18.21
CA ASP A 286 26.06 23.01 -19.45
C ASP A 286 26.29 24.55 -19.51
N GLY A 287 25.77 25.32 -18.55
CA GLY A 287 25.93 26.79 -18.51
C GLY A 287 25.03 27.55 -19.49
N HIS A 288 23.85 27.01 -19.79
CA HIS A 288 22.90 27.61 -20.73
C HIS A 288 22.50 29.05 -20.33
N PHE A 289 22.39 29.95 -21.32
CA PHE A 289 22.14 31.39 -21.08
C PHE A 289 20.86 31.69 -20.27
N ALA A 290 19.84 30.83 -20.40
CA ALA A 290 18.56 30.93 -19.68
C ALA A 290 18.51 30.12 -18.36
N GLN A 291 19.65 29.74 -17.79
CA GLN A 291 19.73 28.84 -16.63
C GLN A 291 18.82 29.23 -15.44
N ASP A 292 18.68 30.52 -15.14
CA ASP A 292 17.90 30.96 -13.97
C ASP A 292 16.40 30.73 -14.18
N GLU A 293 15.90 30.94 -15.40
CA GLU A 293 14.52 30.68 -15.75
C GLU A 293 14.25 29.18 -15.85
N ILE A 294 15.20 28.41 -16.41
CA ILE A 294 15.13 26.94 -16.45
C ILE A 294 15.00 26.37 -15.03
N LYS A 295 15.88 26.79 -14.10
CA LYS A 295 15.82 26.36 -12.69
C LYS A 295 14.46 26.65 -12.06
N LYS A 296 13.93 27.86 -12.24
CA LYS A 296 12.63 28.25 -11.68
C LYS A 296 11.51 27.34 -12.18
N ARG A 297 11.44 27.10 -13.49
CA ARG A 297 10.37 26.28 -14.07
C ARG A 297 10.49 24.80 -13.73
N VAL A 298 11.70 24.24 -13.72
CA VAL A 298 11.94 22.86 -13.30
C VAL A 298 11.55 22.66 -11.83
N ASN A 299 11.94 23.59 -10.95
CA ASN A 299 11.56 23.53 -9.54
C ASN A 299 10.05 23.61 -9.36
N HIS A 300 9.38 24.53 -10.06
CA HIS A 300 7.93 24.68 -10.01
C HIS A 300 7.18 23.43 -10.49
N LEU A 301 7.63 22.81 -11.58
CA LEU A 301 7.09 21.53 -12.06
C LEU A 301 7.26 20.44 -11.00
N ASN A 302 8.45 20.33 -10.40
CA ASN A 302 8.72 19.34 -9.36
C ASN A 302 7.85 19.57 -8.11
N GLU A 303 7.66 20.83 -7.68
CA GLU A 303 6.78 21.18 -6.56
C GLU A 303 5.33 20.76 -6.83
N LYS A 304 4.79 21.09 -8.01
CA LYS A 304 3.44 20.66 -8.42
C LYS A 304 3.32 19.14 -8.50
N TRP A 305 4.36 18.46 -8.98
CA TRP A 305 4.41 17.00 -9.06
C TRP A 305 4.35 16.36 -7.67
N GLN A 306 5.13 16.86 -6.70
CA GLN A 306 5.05 16.37 -5.32
C GLN A 306 3.68 16.65 -4.70
N GLN A 307 3.12 17.84 -4.90
CA GLN A 307 1.77 18.16 -4.40
C GLN A 307 0.69 17.23 -4.95
N LEU A 308 0.76 16.86 -6.24
CA LEU A 308 -0.14 15.89 -6.84
C LEU A 308 0.00 14.52 -6.17
N LYS A 309 1.23 14.05 -5.94
CA LYS A 309 1.51 12.76 -5.28
C LYS A 309 1.00 12.74 -3.84
N ASP A 310 1.23 13.82 -3.09
CA ASP A 310 0.76 13.95 -1.71
C ASP A 310 -0.77 13.92 -1.65
N LYS A 311 -1.45 14.68 -2.52
CA LYS A 311 -2.93 14.66 -2.62
C LYS A 311 -3.46 13.27 -3.01
N ALA A 312 -2.82 12.62 -3.97
CA ALA A 312 -3.22 11.27 -4.40
C ALA A 312 -3.03 10.23 -3.28
N LEU A 313 -1.95 10.34 -2.50
CA LEU A 313 -1.70 9.47 -1.35
C LEU A 313 -2.68 9.74 -0.20
N GLN A 314 -2.98 11.02 0.08
CA GLN A 314 -3.96 11.40 1.08
C GLN A 314 -5.34 10.84 0.71
N ARG A 315 -5.78 11.01 -0.55
CA ARG A 315 -7.06 10.45 -1.02
C ARG A 315 -7.10 8.92 -0.95
N LYS A 316 -5.98 8.24 -1.19
CA LYS A 316 -5.88 6.79 -1.00
C LYS A 316 -6.16 6.41 0.45
N THR A 317 -5.49 7.06 1.39
CA THR A 317 -5.69 6.84 2.84
C THR A 317 -7.14 7.13 3.23
N ASP A 318 -7.71 8.25 2.77
CA ASP A 318 -9.09 8.63 3.04
C ASP A 318 -10.13 7.60 2.55
N LEU A 319 -9.88 7.00 1.38
CA LEU A 319 -10.75 5.95 0.82
C LEU A 319 -10.58 4.63 1.58
N GLU A 320 -9.37 4.30 2.01
CA GLU A 320 -9.09 3.12 2.85
C GLU A 320 -9.76 3.24 4.22
N ASP A 321 -9.68 4.41 4.86
CA ASP A 321 -10.36 4.70 6.13
C ASP A 321 -11.88 4.59 5.97
N SER A 322 -12.44 5.14 4.88
CA SER A 322 -13.88 5.02 4.58
C SER A 322 -14.30 3.58 4.30
N LEU A 323 -13.46 2.78 3.64
CA LEU A 323 -13.71 1.37 3.38
C LEU A 323 -13.80 0.58 4.68
N GLN A 324 -12.86 0.80 5.60
CA GLN A 324 -12.83 0.13 6.91
C GLN A 324 -14.10 0.45 7.71
N ALA A 325 -14.49 1.73 7.76
CA ALA A 325 -15.71 2.15 8.46
C ALA A 325 -16.97 1.48 7.86
N HIS A 326 -17.12 1.50 6.53
CA HIS A 326 -18.27 0.86 5.88
C HIS A 326 -18.30 -0.65 6.03
N GLN A 327 -17.14 -1.32 6.03
CA GLN A 327 -17.04 -2.74 6.29
C GLN A 327 -17.49 -3.06 7.72
N TYR A 328 -17.02 -2.28 8.71
CA TYR A 328 -17.44 -2.44 10.10
C TYR A 328 -18.96 -2.32 10.25
N PHE A 329 -19.58 -1.30 9.67
CA PHE A 329 -21.04 -1.16 9.76
C PHE A 329 -21.79 -2.31 9.09
N ALA A 330 -21.27 -2.87 8.00
CA ALA A 330 -21.87 -4.04 7.36
C ALA A 330 -21.81 -5.28 8.29
N ASP A 331 -20.63 -5.57 8.83
CA ASP A 331 -20.39 -6.72 9.72
C ASP A 331 -21.14 -6.57 11.05
N ALA A 332 -21.21 -5.35 11.59
CA ALA A 332 -21.98 -5.00 12.79
C ALA A 332 -23.49 -5.23 12.58
N ASN A 333 -24.05 -4.84 11.43
CA ASN A 333 -25.45 -5.10 11.11
C ASN A 333 -25.75 -6.61 11.03
N GLU A 334 -24.82 -7.41 10.47
CA GLU A 334 -24.94 -8.86 10.41
C GLU A 334 -24.95 -9.46 11.82
N ALA A 335 -24.03 -9.02 12.68
CA ALA A 335 -23.95 -9.49 14.06
C ALA A 335 -25.19 -9.13 14.89
N GLU A 336 -25.68 -7.90 14.78
CA GLU A 336 -26.92 -7.46 15.45
C GLU A 336 -28.13 -8.28 14.96
N SER A 337 -28.22 -8.55 13.66
CA SER A 337 -29.29 -9.39 13.10
C SER A 337 -29.23 -10.82 13.63
N TRP A 338 -28.03 -11.40 13.73
CA TRP A 338 -27.85 -12.74 14.29
C TRP A 338 -28.25 -12.79 15.78
N MET A 339 -27.80 -11.83 16.59
CA MET A 339 -28.16 -11.78 18.01
C MET A 339 -29.67 -11.63 18.21
N LYS A 340 -30.31 -10.78 17.40
CA LYS A 340 -31.77 -10.59 17.42
C LYS A 340 -32.54 -11.86 17.05
N GLU A 341 -32.00 -12.68 16.17
CA GLU A 341 -32.59 -13.99 15.84
C GLU A 341 -32.52 -14.97 17.02
N LYS A 342 -31.41 -14.96 17.79
CA LYS A 342 -31.20 -15.88 18.91
C LYS A 342 -31.90 -15.44 20.21
N GLU A 343 -32.13 -14.15 20.39
CA GLU A 343 -32.80 -13.57 21.56
C GLU A 343 -34.08 -14.30 22.00
N PRO A 344 -35.08 -14.55 21.12
CA PRO A 344 -36.31 -15.25 21.53
C PRO A 344 -36.09 -16.72 21.92
N VAL A 345 -35.07 -17.38 21.36
CA VAL A 345 -34.76 -18.79 21.69
C VAL A 345 -34.14 -18.87 23.08
N VAL A 346 -33.21 -17.97 23.36
CA VAL A 346 -32.53 -17.86 24.65
C VAL A 346 -33.46 -17.40 25.76
N GLY A 347 -34.38 -16.47 25.48
CA GLY A 347 -35.36 -15.95 26.42
C GLY A 347 -36.62 -16.81 26.60
N SER A 348 -36.70 -17.97 25.93
CA SER A 348 -37.87 -18.84 26.05
C SER A 348 -38.09 -19.29 27.50
N GLN A 349 -39.35 -19.45 27.89
CA GLN A 349 -39.75 -19.94 29.23
C GLN A 349 -40.25 -21.40 29.19
N ASP A 350 -40.12 -22.07 28.05
CA ASP A 350 -40.41 -23.50 27.94
C ASP A 350 -39.24 -24.31 28.50
N TYR A 351 -39.48 -25.01 29.62
CA TYR A 351 -38.50 -25.85 30.32
C TYR A 351 -38.78 -27.35 30.22
N GLY A 352 -39.79 -27.75 29.43
CA GLY A 352 -40.23 -29.14 29.32
C GLY A 352 -41.34 -29.50 30.32
N LYS A 353 -42.12 -30.51 29.94
CA LYS A 353 -43.32 -30.98 30.65
C LYS A 353 -43.14 -32.36 31.29
N ASP A 354 -42.02 -33.02 31.00
CA ASP A 354 -41.62 -34.35 31.45
C ASP A 354 -40.07 -34.47 31.40
N GLU A 355 -39.51 -35.54 31.99
CA GLU A 355 -38.06 -35.77 32.04
C GLU A 355 -37.42 -35.74 30.64
N ASP A 356 -37.99 -36.49 29.69
CA ASP A 356 -37.48 -36.62 28.32
C ASP A 356 -37.48 -35.27 27.56
N SER A 357 -38.56 -34.49 27.69
CA SER A 357 -38.65 -33.18 27.03
C SER A 357 -37.74 -32.14 27.67
N ALA A 358 -37.58 -32.16 29.00
CA ALA A 358 -36.64 -31.30 29.71
C ALA A 358 -35.19 -31.62 29.32
N GLU A 359 -34.82 -32.91 29.27
CA GLU A 359 -33.50 -33.37 28.83
C GLU A 359 -33.22 -32.99 27.37
N ALA A 360 -34.19 -33.20 26.47
CA ALA A 360 -34.05 -32.84 25.06
C ALA A 360 -33.91 -31.33 24.85
N LEU A 361 -34.65 -30.50 25.61
CA LEU A 361 -34.54 -29.05 25.57
C LEU A 361 -33.21 -28.56 26.15
N LEU A 362 -32.74 -29.15 27.26
CA LEU A 362 -31.44 -28.86 27.85
C LEU A 362 -30.32 -29.12 26.85
N LYS A 363 -30.28 -30.31 26.25
CA LYS A 363 -29.26 -30.66 25.26
C LYS A 363 -29.25 -29.74 24.03
N LYS A 364 -30.43 -29.34 23.55
CA LYS A 364 -30.54 -28.35 22.46
C LYS A 364 -30.03 -26.98 22.88
N HIS A 365 -30.32 -26.58 24.12
CA HIS A 365 -29.91 -25.28 24.64
C HIS A 365 -28.42 -25.23 24.98
N GLU A 366 -27.81 -26.34 25.41
CA GLU A 366 -26.35 -26.48 25.54
C GLU A 366 -25.64 -26.33 24.19
N ALA A 367 -26.20 -26.92 23.13
CA ALA A 367 -25.67 -26.72 21.77
C ALA A 367 -25.77 -25.25 21.33
N LEU A 368 -26.90 -24.58 21.62
CA LEU A 368 -27.05 -23.15 21.38
C LEU A 368 -26.04 -22.33 22.18
N MET A 369 -25.76 -22.68 23.43
CA MET A 369 -24.74 -21.99 24.24
C MET A 369 -23.35 -22.12 23.64
N ALA A 370 -22.98 -23.29 23.12
CA ALA A 370 -21.73 -23.48 22.41
C ALA A 370 -21.65 -22.59 21.15
N ASP A 371 -22.76 -22.44 20.40
CA ASP A 371 -22.84 -21.52 19.27
C ASP A 371 -22.69 -20.05 19.71
N LEU A 372 -23.30 -19.65 20.83
CA LEU A 372 -23.14 -18.30 21.39
C LEU A 372 -21.68 -18.04 21.78
N GLU A 373 -21.04 -18.97 22.48
CA GLU A 373 -19.63 -18.85 22.88
C GLU A 373 -18.71 -18.75 21.66
N ALA A 374 -18.96 -19.54 20.61
CA ALA A 374 -18.21 -19.46 19.37
C ALA A 374 -18.41 -18.11 18.65
N PHE A 375 -19.63 -17.56 18.68
CA PHE A 375 -19.94 -16.23 18.14
C PHE A 375 -19.23 -15.09 18.89
N GLY A 376 -18.77 -15.31 20.13
CA GLY A 376 -17.89 -14.40 20.85
C GLY A 376 -16.64 -13.99 20.04
N ASN A 377 -16.09 -14.90 19.23
CA ASN A 377 -14.97 -14.58 18.34
C ASN A 377 -15.33 -13.52 17.30
N SER A 378 -16.57 -13.52 16.78
CA SER A 378 -17.06 -12.51 15.84
C SER A 378 -17.21 -11.15 16.52
N VAL A 379 -17.66 -11.12 17.78
CA VAL A 379 -17.75 -9.88 18.57
C VAL A 379 -16.37 -9.32 18.87
N ASP A 380 -15.39 -10.17 19.19
CA ASP A 380 -14.00 -9.77 19.39
C ASP A 380 -13.35 -9.26 18.09
N ALA A 381 -13.61 -9.92 16.96
CA ALA A 381 -13.16 -9.46 15.64
C ALA A 381 -13.74 -8.07 15.29
N LEU A 382 -15.03 -7.85 15.56
CA LEU A 382 -15.66 -6.53 15.42
C LEU A 382 -15.02 -5.48 16.33
N ARG A 383 -14.63 -5.84 17.56
CA ARG A 383 -13.90 -4.94 18.47
C ARG A 383 -12.55 -4.54 17.89
N GLU A 384 -11.78 -5.48 17.39
CA GLU A 384 -10.48 -5.21 16.76
C GLU A 384 -10.65 -4.31 15.52
N GLN A 385 -11.65 -4.61 14.69
CA GLN A 385 -11.99 -3.81 13.51
C GLN A 385 -12.41 -2.38 13.90
N ALA A 386 -13.24 -2.22 14.93
CA ALA A 386 -13.64 -0.93 15.47
C ALA A 386 -12.44 -0.11 15.98
N GLN A 387 -11.48 -0.74 16.66
CA GLN A 387 -10.26 -0.10 17.15
C GLN A 387 -9.30 0.29 16.02
N SER A 388 -9.24 -0.52 14.95
CA SER A 388 -8.43 -0.24 13.78
C SER A 388 -9.02 0.88 12.91
N CYS A 389 -10.32 1.15 12.99
CA CYS A 389 -10.96 2.22 12.23
C CYS A 389 -10.49 3.60 12.73
N ARG A 390 -9.69 4.29 11.91
CA ARG A 390 -9.30 5.68 12.17
C ARG A 390 -10.49 6.64 12.12
N GLN A 391 -11.46 6.35 11.27
CA GLN A 391 -12.70 7.10 11.16
C GLN A 391 -13.75 6.52 12.12
N GLN A 392 -13.94 7.15 13.28
CA GLN A 392 -14.84 6.65 14.33
C GLN A 392 -16.31 7.06 14.16
N GLU A 393 -16.60 7.96 13.22
CA GLU A 393 -17.95 8.42 12.91
C GLU A 393 -18.41 7.83 11.58
N ALA A 394 -19.68 7.42 11.52
CA ALA A 394 -20.30 7.10 10.24
C ALA A 394 -20.13 8.30 9.29
N PRO A 395 -19.67 8.11 8.04
CA PRO A 395 -19.48 9.22 7.12
C PRO A 395 -20.81 9.96 6.92
N VAL A 396 -20.95 11.13 7.56
CA VAL A 396 -22.12 12.00 7.42
C VAL A 396 -22.03 12.64 6.04
N VAL A 397 -22.96 12.27 5.18
CA VAL A 397 -23.14 12.93 3.89
C VAL A 397 -23.75 14.31 4.18
N ASP A 398 -23.00 15.36 3.89
CA ASP A 398 -23.58 16.69 3.68
C ASP A 398 -24.66 16.54 2.59
N GLN A 399 -25.89 17.01 2.86
CA GLN A 399 -27.07 16.76 2.00
C GLN A 399 -26.93 17.28 0.56
N ALA A 400 -25.81 17.88 0.18
CA ALA A 400 -25.46 18.21 -1.18
C ALA A 400 -24.84 17.01 -1.92
N GLY A 401 -25.67 16.01 -2.24
CA GLY A 401 -25.41 15.05 -3.33
C GLY A 401 -25.43 15.71 -4.72
N LYS A 402 -24.87 16.92 -4.87
CA LYS A 402 -24.60 17.57 -6.15
C LYS A 402 -23.12 17.51 -6.41
N GLU A 403 -22.74 16.60 -7.30
CA GLU A 403 -21.52 16.75 -8.09
C GLU A 403 -21.54 18.15 -8.74
N PHE A 404 -20.73 19.07 -8.25
CA PHE A 404 -20.31 20.20 -9.07
C PHE A 404 -19.11 19.73 -9.90
N VAL A 405 -19.41 19.01 -10.98
CA VAL A 405 -18.50 18.97 -12.13
C VAL A 405 -18.61 20.34 -12.80
N MET A 406 -17.77 21.29 -12.39
CA MET A 406 -17.65 22.54 -13.13
C MET A 406 -16.71 22.30 -14.32
N ALA A 407 -17.32 22.25 -15.51
CA ALA A 407 -16.60 22.22 -16.78
C ALA A 407 -15.79 23.51 -16.98
N LEU A 408 -14.73 23.37 -17.77
CA LEU A 408 -13.78 24.40 -18.17
C LEU A 408 -14.47 25.64 -18.80
N TYR A 409 -13.98 26.82 -18.37
CA TYR A 409 -14.20 28.20 -18.83
C TYR A 409 -15.27 29.06 -18.12
N ASP A 410 -14.77 30.24 -17.72
CA ASP A 410 -15.35 31.38 -17.01
C ASP A 410 -16.86 31.41 -16.77
N TYR A 411 -17.24 31.14 -15.52
CA TYR A 411 -18.47 31.67 -14.95
C TYR A 411 -18.13 32.48 -13.70
N THR A 412 -18.29 33.81 -13.78
CA THR A 412 -18.27 34.68 -12.60
C THR A 412 -19.71 34.83 -12.12
N GLU A 413 -20.03 34.29 -10.94
CA GLU A 413 -21.24 34.73 -10.24
C GLU A 413 -20.99 35.10 -8.79
N LYS A 414 -21.51 36.29 -8.51
CA LYS A 414 -21.45 37.07 -7.28
C LYS A 414 -22.38 36.45 -6.24
N SER A 415 -21.87 36.15 -5.06
CA SER A 415 -22.50 36.37 -3.73
C SER A 415 -22.07 35.30 -2.72
N PRO A 416 -21.77 35.65 -1.45
CA PRO A 416 -21.36 34.69 -0.42
C PRO A 416 -22.60 33.94 0.11
N ARG A 417 -22.65 32.61 -0.05
CA ARG A 417 -23.66 31.77 0.61
C ARG A 417 -23.05 30.98 1.76
N GLU A 418 -23.41 31.46 2.94
CA GLU A 418 -23.54 30.86 4.26
C GLU A 418 -23.07 29.40 4.43
N VAL A 419 -22.01 29.26 5.24
CA VAL A 419 -21.65 28.03 5.94
C VAL A 419 -22.77 27.74 6.95
N SER A 420 -23.69 26.84 6.61
CA SER A 420 -24.63 26.30 7.57
C SER A 420 -23.87 25.37 8.51
N ARG A 421 -23.63 25.81 9.74
CA ARG A 421 -23.23 24.92 10.83
C ARG A 421 -24.36 23.91 11.05
N LEU A 422 -24.01 22.63 11.16
CA LEU A 422 -24.95 21.56 11.50
C LEU A 422 -25.75 21.93 12.74
N SER A 423 -27.05 21.67 12.70
CA SER A 423 -27.97 21.90 13.82
C SER A 423 -27.62 20.98 14.98
N ALA A 424 -27.77 21.43 16.23
CA ALA A 424 -27.55 20.64 17.45
C ALA A 424 -28.35 19.32 17.48
N SER A 425 -29.44 19.23 16.70
CA SER A 425 -30.23 18.00 16.53
C SER A 425 -29.55 16.96 15.62
N GLN A 426 -28.74 17.39 14.65
CA GLN A 426 -27.93 16.51 13.79
C GLN A 426 -26.68 16.00 14.49
N GLN A 427 -26.11 16.78 15.42
CA GLN A 427 -25.01 16.34 16.30
C GLN A 427 -25.45 15.20 17.23
N HIS A 428 -26.67 15.27 17.78
CA HIS A 428 -27.21 14.25 18.69
C HIS A 428 -27.55 12.91 18.00
N LEU A 429 -27.80 12.91 16.68
CA LEU A 429 -28.00 11.71 15.86
C LEU A 429 -26.67 11.06 15.43
N ALA A 430 -25.56 11.82 15.42
CA ALA A 430 -24.22 11.33 15.12
C ALA A 430 -23.57 10.65 16.34
N GLU A 431 -23.84 11.13 17.56
CA GLU A 431 -23.28 10.56 18.80
C GLU A 431 -23.76 9.11 19.08
N GLY A 432 -24.97 8.75 18.67
CA GLY A 432 -25.48 7.38 18.73
C GLY A 432 -25.02 6.45 17.61
N ASN A 433 -24.29 6.98 16.62
CA ASN A 433 -23.87 6.27 15.40
C ASN A 433 -22.33 6.20 15.25
N SER A 434 -21.59 6.51 16.31
CA SER A 434 -20.14 6.28 16.32
C SER A 434 -19.85 4.78 16.39
N ILE A 435 -18.75 4.37 15.76
CA ILE A 435 -18.26 2.99 15.77
C ILE A 435 -18.10 2.49 17.21
N GLY A 436 -17.54 3.31 18.10
CA GLY A 436 -17.35 2.96 19.51
C GLY A 436 -18.64 2.80 20.30
N ALA A 437 -19.63 3.68 20.11
CA ALA A 437 -20.93 3.55 20.76
C ALA A 437 -21.66 2.28 20.28
N ARG A 438 -21.60 2.01 18.98
CA ARG A 438 -22.22 0.82 18.38
C ARG A 438 -21.53 -0.47 18.82
N GLN A 439 -20.19 -0.48 18.91
CA GLN A 439 -19.45 -1.63 19.43
C GLN A 439 -19.85 -1.91 20.88
N SER A 440 -19.94 -0.88 21.71
CA SER A 440 -20.36 -1.01 23.11
C SER A 440 -21.80 -1.57 23.22
N GLN A 441 -22.68 -1.18 22.30
CA GLN A 441 -24.04 -1.72 22.23
C GLN A 441 -24.05 -3.21 21.84
N ILE A 442 -23.27 -3.60 20.84
CA ILE A 442 -23.14 -5.01 20.41
C ILE A 442 -22.62 -5.88 21.56
N GLU A 443 -21.59 -5.41 22.27
CA GLU A 443 -21.04 -6.12 23.42
C GLU A 443 -22.05 -6.25 24.56
N ALA A 444 -22.83 -5.20 24.83
CA ALA A 444 -23.88 -5.24 25.83
C ALA A 444 -25.01 -6.22 25.44
N GLN A 445 -25.43 -6.23 24.17
CA GLN A 445 -26.42 -7.17 23.66
C GLN A 445 -25.94 -8.62 23.75
N TYR A 446 -24.70 -8.88 23.32
CA TYR A 446 -24.08 -10.21 23.41
C TYR A 446 -23.97 -10.69 24.86
N LYS A 447 -23.55 -9.81 25.77
CA LYS A 447 -23.47 -10.14 27.20
C LYS A 447 -24.85 -10.49 27.77
N ASN A 448 -25.88 -9.70 27.47
CA ASN A 448 -27.25 -9.99 27.90
C ASN A 448 -27.74 -11.34 27.35
N LEU A 449 -27.46 -11.63 26.08
CA LEU A 449 -27.78 -12.92 25.46
C LEU A 449 -27.10 -14.08 26.19
N MET A 450 -25.81 -13.94 26.54
CA MET A 450 -25.08 -14.95 27.32
C MET A 450 -25.67 -15.15 28.72
N ASP A 451 -26.04 -14.06 29.40
CA ASP A 451 -26.60 -14.12 30.76
C ASP A 451 -28.00 -14.78 30.75
N LEU A 452 -28.86 -14.42 29.79
CA LEU A 452 -30.15 -15.10 29.59
C LEU A 452 -29.96 -16.57 29.21
N GLY A 453 -28.96 -16.86 28.38
CA GLY A 453 -28.60 -18.21 27.94
C GLY A 453 -28.23 -19.10 29.13
N ARG A 454 -27.33 -18.63 29.98
CA ARG A 454 -26.93 -19.31 31.22
C ARG A 454 -28.11 -19.48 32.18
N SER A 455 -28.91 -18.44 32.39
CA SER A 455 -30.10 -18.53 33.24
C SER A 455 -31.09 -19.58 32.76
N ARG A 456 -31.25 -19.74 31.43
CA ARG A 456 -32.10 -20.78 30.86
C ARG A 456 -31.49 -22.18 30.99
N VAL A 457 -30.17 -22.35 30.89
CA VAL A 457 -29.48 -23.62 31.21
C VAL A 457 -29.77 -24.03 32.65
N ASP A 458 -29.61 -23.09 33.60
CA ASP A 458 -29.84 -23.37 35.02
C ASP A 458 -31.29 -23.83 35.25
N LYS A 459 -32.28 -23.12 34.71
CA LYS A 459 -33.70 -23.48 34.83
C LYS A 459 -34.07 -24.80 34.16
N LEU A 460 -33.48 -25.10 32.99
CA LEU A 460 -33.68 -26.40 32.32
C LEU A 460 -33.07 -27.54 33.13
N THR A 461 -31.89 -27.33 33.71
CA THR A 461 -31.21 -28.29 34.58
C THR A 461 -32.02 -28.54 35.85
N GLU A 462 -32.55 -27.49 36.46
CA GLU A 462 -33.45 -27.57 37.62
C GLU A 462 -34.73 -28.33 37.27
N SER A 463 -35.35 -28.03 36.12
CA SER A 463 -36.55 -28.72 35.67
C SER A 463 -36.30 -30.21 35.42
N LEU A 464 -35.18 -30.57 34.78
CA LEU A 464 -34.77 -31.96 34.60
C LEU A 464 -34.55 -32.67 35.95
N ARG A 465 -33.86 -32.01 36.89
CA ARG A 465 -33.61 -32.58 38.22
C ARG A 465 -34.90 -32.79 39.01
N ALA A 466 -35.87 -31.89 38.84
CA ALA A 466 -37.19 -32.01 39.45
C ALA A 466 -37.94 -33.26 38.96
N TYR A 467 -37.94 -33.54 37.65
CA TYR A 467 -38.57 -34.76 37.12
C TYR A 467 -37.82 -36.04 37.53
N GLN A 468 -36.49 -36.03 37.56
CA GLN A 468 -35.70 -37.14 38.07
C GLN A 468 -36.02 -37.47 39.53
N LEU A 469 -36.17 -36.45 40.38
CA LEU A 469 -36.55 -36.62 41.78
C LEU A 469 -37.92 -37.29 41.93
N VAL A 470 -38.90 -36.91 41.11
CA VAL A 470 -40.24 -37.55 41.08
C VAL A 470 -40.13 -39.04 40.74
N ARG A 471 -39.32 -39.40 39.73
CA ARG A 471 -39.10 -40.79 39.36
C ARG A 471 -38.41 -41.57 40.48
N GLU A 472 -37.31 -41.04 41.02
CA GLU A 472 -36.58 -41.64 42.15
C GLU A 472 -37.50 -41.83 43.38
N ALA A 473 -38.43 -40.89 43.62
CA ALA A 473 -39.40 -40.97 44.71
C ALA A 473 -40.44 -42.06 44.49
N ALA A 474 -40.94 -42.19 43.26
CA ALA A 474 -41.85 -43.27 42.90
C ALA A 474 -41.20 -44.65 43.03
N GLU A 475 -39.95 -44.79 42.60
CA GLU A 475 -39.16 -46.02 42.77
C GLU A 475 -38.97 -46.38 44.24
N LEU A 476 -38.58 -45.40 45.08
CA LEU A 476 -38.39 -45.63 46.50
C LEU A 476 -39.72 -45.92 47.21
N ALA A 477 -40.81 -45.25 46.84
CA ALA A 477 -42.14 -45.55 47.37
C ALA A 477 -42.58 -46.98 47.06
N GLN A 478 -42.30 -47.48 45.85
CA GLN A 478 -42.58 -48.86 45.48
C GLN A 478 -41.69 -49.83 46.27
N TRP A 479 -40.40 -49.52 46.42
CA TRP A 479 -39.49 -50.31 47.25
C TRP A 479 -39.95 -50.39 48.71
N ILE A 480 -40.37 -49.27 49.31
CA ILE A 480 -40.91 -49.22 50.67
C ILE A 480 -42.10 -50.15 50.80
N LYS A 481 -43.04 -50.10 49.85
CA LYS A 481 -44.23 -50.97 49.85
C LYS A 481 -43.86 -52.45 49.78
N ASP A 482 -42.91 -52.83 48.94
CA ASP A 482 -42.46 -54.21 48.80
C ASP A 482 -41.74 -54.70 50.09
N LYS A 483 -40.97 -53.82 50.73
CA LYS A 483 -40.27 -54.11 51.98
C LYS A 483 -41.19 -54.13 53.21
N GLU A 484 -42.22 -53.30 53.23
CA GLU A 484 -43.26 -53.30 54.27
C GLU A 484 -43.93 -54.68 54.35
N GLN A 485 -44.22 -55.30 53.20
CA GLN A 485 -44.76 -56.67 53.16
C GLN A 485 -43.81 -57.71 53.78
N VAL A 486 -42.50 -57.54 53.63
CA VAL A 486 -41.50 -58.43 54.23
C VAL A 486 -41.41 -58.20 55.75
N ALA A 487 -41.50 -56.95 56.20
CA ALA A 487 -41.46 -56.61 57.62
C ALA A 487 -42.72 -57.07 58.38
N GLN A 488 -43.88 -57.12 57.72
CA GLN A 488 -45.16 -57.58 58.32
C GLN A 488 -45.33 -59.10 58.41
N VAL A 489 -44.36 -59.90 57.94
CA VAL A 489 -44.40 -61.36 58.10
C VAL A 489 -44.40 -61.69 59.59
N GLN A 490 -45.42 -62.41 60.07
CA GLN A 490 -45.58 -62.74 61.50
C GLN A 490 -44.87 -64.03 61.94
N GLU A 491 -44.37 -64.84 61.00
CA GLU A 491 -43.72 -66.12 61.30
C GLU A 491 -42.45 -65.90 62.14
N VAL A 492 -42.40 -66.46 63.34
CA VAL A 492 -41.23 -66.53 64.20
C VAL A 492 -40.87 -68.02 64.30
N GLY A 493 -39.69 -68.40 63.81
CA GLY A 493 -39.32 -69.80 63.55
C GLY A 493 -39.61 -70.76 64.72
N GLU A 494 -39.87 -72.03 64.38
CA GLU A 494 -40.32 -73.03 65.36
C GLU A 494 -39.19 -73.53 66.27
N ASP A 495 -37.92 -73.36 65.85
CA ASP A 495 -36.71 -73.73 66.56
C ASP A 495 -35.66 -72.60 66.54
N LEU A 496 -34.60 -72.75 67.35
CA LEU A 496 -33.56 -71.73 67.50
C LEU A 496 -32.82 -71.48 66.18
N GLU A 497 -32.51 -72.53 65.40
CA GLU A 497 -31.78 -72.42 64.14
C GLU A 497 -32.59 -71.62 63.09
N GLN A 498 -33.90 -71.85 62.99
CA GLN A 498 -34.79 -71.10 62.12
C GLN A 498 -34.88 -69.64 62.55
N VAL A 499 -34.97 -69.37 63.86
CA VAL A 499 -35.00 -67.99 64.38
C VAL A 499 -33.67 -67.26 64.12
N GLU A 500 -32.52 -67.91 64.29
CA GLU A 500 -31.21 -67.31 63.98
C GLU A 500 -31.06 -67.02 62.47
N VAL A 501 -31.56 -67.90 61.61
CA VAL A 501 -31.58 -67.65 60.15
C VAL A 501 -32.49 -66.48 59.80
N LEU A 502 -33.67 -66.38 60.43
CA LEU A 502 -34.59 -65.26 60.23
C LEU A 502 -34.01 -63.95 60.78
N GLN A 503 -33.34 -63.98 61.93
CA GLN A 503 -32.64 -62.84 62.53
C GLN A 503 -31.53 -62.34 61.62
N LYS A 504 -30.70 -63.25 61.07
CA LYS A 504 -29.65 -62.87 60.12
C LYS A 504 -30.22 -62.23 58.86
N LYS A 505 -31.28 -62.82 58.28
CA LYS A 505 -31.98 -62.23 57.12
C LYS A 505 -32.58 -60.86 57.45
N PHE A 506 -33.05 -60.68 58.68
CA PHE A 506 -33.59 -59.42 59.17
C PHE A 506 -32.49 -58.37 59.39
N ASP A 507 -31.33 -58.78 59.89
CA ASP A 507 -30.16 -57.88 60.03
C ASP A 507 -29.66 -57.41 58.65
N ASP A 508 -29.64 -58.29 57.65
CA ASP A 508 -29.36 -57.93 56.25
C ASP A 508 -30.40 -56.93 55.72
N PHE A 509 -31.69 -57.16 56.02
CA PHE A 509 -32.77 -56.22 55.69
C PHE A 509 -32.61 -54.84 56.36
N VAL A 510 -32.21 -54.80 57.63
CA VAL A 510 -31.93 -53.55 58.36
C VAL A 510 -30.71 -52.83 57.78
N SER A 511 -29.71 -53.56 57.29
CA SER A 511 -28.57 -52.97 56.58
C SER A 511 -29.02 -52.29 55.28
N ASP A 512 -29.90 -52.93 54.50
CA ASP A 512 -30.48 -52.35 53.28
C ASP A 512 -31.30 -51.08 53.57
N LEU A 513 -32.02 -51.03 54.69
CA LEU A 513 -32.77 -49.85 55.12
C LEU A 513 -31.86 -48.64 55.35
N LYS A 514 -30.71 -48.83 56.01
CA LYS A 514 -29.75 -47.73 56.26
C LYS A 514 -29.22 -47.12 54.96
N GLY A 515 -29.03 -47.92 53.91
CA GLY A 515 -28.64 -47.41 52.59
C GLY A 515 -29.70 -46.51 51.97
N ASN A 516 -30.98 -46.89 52.08
CA ASN A 516 -32.10 -46.10 51.56
C ASN A 516 -32.47 -44.90 52.44
N GLU A 517 -32.13 -44.91 53.73
CA GLU A 517 -32.27 -43.75 54.61
C GLU A 517 -31.42 -42.58 54.12
N VAL A 518 -30.18 -42.86 53.70
CA VAL A 518 -29.29 -41.86 53.08
C VAL A 518 -29.90 -41.34 51.77
N ARG A 519 -30.41 -42.25 50.92
CA ARG A 519 -31.09 -41.88 49.65
C ARG A 519 -32.29 -40.95 49.91
N LEU A 520 -33.12 -41.25 50.90
CA LEU A 520 -34.25 -40.40 51.29
C LEU A 520 -33.79 -39.03 51.83
N GLY A 521 -32.70 -39.01 52.60
CA GLY A 521 -32.08 -37.77 53.07
C GLY A 521 -31.61 -36.88 51.91
N ASP A 522 -30.94 -37.46 50.92
CA ASP A 522 -30.50 -36.75 49.71
C ASP A 522 -31.67 -36.21 48.90
N MET A 523 -32.73 -37.00 48.74
CA MET A 523 -33.96 -36.58 48.07
C MET A 523 -34.66 -35.42 48.78
N ASN A 524 -34.74 -35.45 50.12
CA ASN A 524 -35.25 -34.34 50.92
C ASN A 524 -34.39 -33.07 50.74
N ASN A 525 -33.07 -33.22 50.70
CA ASN A 525 -32.14 -32.11 50.46
C ASN A 525 -32.35 -31.48 49.08
N ILE A 526 -32.55 -32.30 48.04
CA ILE A 526 -32.80 -31.83 46.68
C ILE A 526 -34.17 -31.13 46.59
N ALA A 527 -35.22 -31.71 47.18
CA ALA A 527 -36.56 -31.11 47.24
C ALA A 527 -36.53 -29.73 47.91
N ASN A 528 -35.85 -29.62 49.06
CA ASN A 528 -35.71 -28.35 49.79
C ASN A 528 -34.95 -27.28 48.98
N LYS A 529 -33.91 -27.67 48.22
CA LYS A 529 -33.19 -26.77 47.33
C LYS A 529 -34.09 -26.24 46.21
N LEU A 530 -34.82 -27.12 45.54
CA LEU A 530 -35.78 -26.73 44.49
C LEU A 530 -36.86 -25.78 45.02
N MET A 531 -37.33 -26.01 46.26
CA MET A 531 -38.30 -25.14 46.93
C MET A 531 -37.74 -23.74 47.25
N SER A 532 -36.48 -23.65 47.64
CA SER A 532 -35.85 -22.36 47.97
C SER A 532 -35.66 -21.44 46.76
N LEU A 533 -35.70 -22.00 45.54
CA LEU A 533 -35.41 -21.30 44.29
C LEU A 533 -36.69 -20.84 43.54
N GLY A 534 -37.87 -21.40 43.85
CA GLY A 534 -39.14 -20.90 43.30
C GLY A 534 -40.36 -21.76 43.62
N GLN A 535 -41.45 -21.12 44.07
CA GLN A 535 -42.74 -21.77 44.32
C GLN A 535 -43.50 -22.00 43.01
N THR A 536 -43.16 -23.08 42.29
CA THR A 536 -43.95 -23.52 41.13
C THR A 536 -44.99 -24.58 41.55
N GLU A 537 -46.06 -24.72 40.77
CA GLU A 537 -47.04 -25.79 40.97
C GLU A 537 -46.39 -27.19 40.94
N ALA A 538 -45.32 -27.35 40.15
CA ALA A 538 -44.51 -28.55 40.12
C ALA A 538 -43.73 -28.77 41.43
N ALA A 539 -43.14 -27.71 42.00
CA ALA A 539 -42.46 -27.79 43.30
C ALA A 539 -43.40 -28.20 44.43
N VAL A 540 -44.64 -27.68 44.43
CA VAL A 540 -45.67 -28.09 45.41
C VAL A 540 -46.04 -29.56 45.26
N LYS A 541 -46.19 -30.06 44.03
CA LYS A 541 -46.47 -31.48 43.78
C LYS A 541 -45.33 -32.40 44.25
N ILE A 542 -44.09 -31.98 44.00
CA ILE A 542 -42.88 -32.69 44.47
C ILE A 542 -42.86 -32.73 45.99
N GLN A 543 -43.18 -31.61 46.66
CA GLN A 543 -43.24 -31.54 48.11
C GLN A 543 -44.25 -32.54 48.67
N THR A 544 -45.48 -32.56 48.14
CA THR A 544 -46.51 -33.52 48.59
C THR A 544 -46.05 -34.96 48.41
N GLN A 545 -45.42 -35.30 47.28
CA GLN A 545 -44.91 -36.66 47.05
C GLN A 545 -43.78 -37.04 48.01
N ILE A 546 -42.87 -36.11 48.32
CA ILE A 546 -41.77 -36.35 49.27
C ILE A 546 -42.30 -36.45 50.71
N GLU A 547 -43.30 -35.66 51.09
CA GLU A 547 -43.98 -35.77 52.38
C GLU A 547 -44.68 -37.12 52.53
N GLU A 548 -45.42 -37.56 51.52
CA GLU A 548 -46.04 -38.90 51.48
C GLU A 548 -44.97 -40.01 51.57
N LEU A 549 -43.84 -39.84 50.89
CA LEU A 549 -42.73 -40.79 50.93
C LEU A 549 -42.11 -40.87 52.33
N ASN A 550 -41.89 -39.73 52.99
CA ASN A 550 -41.41 -39.66 54.36
C ASN A 550 -42.38 -40.32 55.33
N GLN A 551 -43.70 -40.15 55.16
CA GLN A 551 -44.70 -40.83 55.97
C GLN A 551 -44.64 -42.36 55.80
N LYS A 552 -44.55 -42.84 54.56
CA LYS A 552 -44.37 -44.29 54.27
C LYS A 552 -43.07 -44.83 54.86
N TRP A 553 -41.99 -44.05 54.83
CA TRP A 553 -40.73 -44.43 55.45
C TRP A 553 -40.82 -44.56 56.97
N GLN A 554 -41.47 -43.60 57.63
CA GLN A 554 -41.71 -43.66 59.08
C GLN A 554 -42.54 -44.90 59.45
N HIS A 555 -43.59 -45.19 58.68
CA HIS A 555 -44.38 -46.39 58.91
C HIS A 555 -43.58 -47.68 58.72
N LEU A 556 -42.76 -47.78 57.67
CA LEU A 556 -41.85 -48.92 57.47
C LEU A 556 -40.88 -49.08 58.66
N HIS A 557 -40.38 -47.98 59.20
CA HIS A 557 -39.52 -48.00 60.38
C HIS A 557 -40.24 -48.54 61.62
N GLU A 558 -41.49 -48.11 61.86
CA GLU A 558 -42.34 -48.62 62.95
C GLU A 558 -42.55 -50.14 62.83
N VAL A 559 -43.00 -50.62 61.67
CA VAL A 559 -43.24 -52.05 61.43
C VAL A 559 -41.95 -52.87 61.52
N THR A 560 -40.83 -52.30 61.06
CA THR A 560 -39.51 -52.95 61.20
C THR A 560 -39.11 -53.06 62.67
N GLN A 561 -39.38 -52.04 63.49
CA GLN A 561 -39.10 -52.07 64.92
C GLN A 561 -39.95 -53.13 65.64
N GLU A 562 -41.23 -53.24 65.30
CA GLU A 562 -42.11 -54.29 65.81
C GLU A 562 -41.59 -55.69 65.44
N ARG A 563 -41.17 -55.89 64.18
CA ARG A 563 -40.60 -57.16 63.71
C ARG A 563 -39.28 -57.51 64.42
N ALA A 564 -38.43 -56.52 64.69
CA ALA A 564 -37.20 -56.69 65.46
C ALA A 564 -37.50 -57.16 66.89
N GLN A 565 -38.53 -56.59 67.52
CA GLN A 565 -38.96 -56.99 68.87
C GLN A 565 -39.52 -58.42 68.88
N GLN A 566 -40.33 -58.79 67.87
CA GLN A 566 -40.88 -60.14 67.73
C GLN A 566 -39.78 -61.20 67.56
N LEU A 567 -38.84 -60.99 66.63
CA LEU A 567 -37.73 -61.92 66.42
C LEU A 567 -36.79 -61.99 67.63
N GLY A 568 -36.51 -60.85 68.27
CA GLY A 568 -35.71 -60.80 69.50
C GLY A 568 -36.36 -61.58 70.66
N SER A 569 -37.67 -61.41 70.87
CA SER A 569 -38.43 -62.16 71.87
C SER A 569 -38.43 -63.66 71.57
N ALA A 570 -38.70 -64.05 70.32
CA ALA A 570 -38.68 -65.45 69.91
C ALA A 570 -37.29 -66.09 70.09
N HIS A 571 -36.21 -65.36 69.76
CA HIS A 571 -34.85 -65.83 69.95
C HIS A 571 -34.52 -66.05 71.44
N GLU A 572 -34.91 -65.12 72.32
CA GLU A 572 -34.70 -65.29 73.77
C GLU A 572 -35.42 -66.52 74.33
N VAL A 573 -36.68 -66.75 73.91
CA VAL A 573 -37.49 -67.89 74.34
C VAL A 573 -36.92 -69.22 73.79
N GLN A 574 -36.59 -69.28 72.50
CA GLN A 574 -36.03 -70.48 71.87
C GLN A 574 -34.63 -70.82 72.39
N ARG A 575 -33.81 -69.81 72.71
CA ARG A 575 -32.50 -70.02 73.32
C ARG A 575 -32.62 -70.61 74.71
N PHE A 576 -33.54 -70.09 75.53
CA PHE A 576 -33.84 -70.68 76.82
C PHE A 576 -34.33 -72.12 76.67
N GLN A 577 -35.18 -72.38 75.68
CA GLN A 577 -35.67 -73.73 75.39
C GLN A 577 -34.53 -74.71 75.06
N ARG A 578 -33.59 -74.30 74.20
CA ARG A 578 -32.38 -75.06 73.88
C ARG A 578 -31.50 -75.27 75.12
N ASP A 579 -31.25 -74.22 75.90
CA ASP A 579 -30.45 -74.29 77.12
C ASP A 579 -31.07 -75.27 78.15
N VAL A 580 -32.41 -75.33 78.21
CA VAL A 580 -33.17 -76.27 79.04
C VAL A 580 -32.97 -77.70 78.55
N ASP A 581 -33.19 -77.97 77.27
CA ASP A 581 -33.04 -79.31 76.71
C ASP A 581 -31.59 -79.82 76.81
N GLU A 582 -30.59 -78.97 76.57
CA GLU A 582 -29.16 -79.29 76.79
C GLU A 582 -28.87 -79.63 78.26
N THR A 583 -29.47 -78.89 79.20
CA THR A 583 -29.30 -79.16 80.64
C THR A 583 -29.99 -80.45 81.04
N LYS A 584 -31.13 -80.78 80.43
CA LYS A 584 -31.84 -82.04 80.65
C LYS A 584 -31.05 -83.25 80.14
N ASP A 585 -30.48 -83.14 78.95
CA ASP A 585 -29.57 -84.16 78.42
C ASP A 585 -28.34 -84.32 79.32
N TRP A 586 -27.81 -83.20 79.86
CA TRP A 586 -26.70 -83.24 80.83
C TRP A 586 -27.11 -83.92 82.15
N ILE A 587 -28.32 -83.67 82.66
CA ILE A 587 -28.86 -84.38 83.84
C ILE A 587 -28.92 -85.88 83.57
N GLN A 588 -29.51 -86.29 82.44
CA GLN A 588 -29.63 -87.70 82.07
C GLN A 588 -28.26 -88.39 81.94
N GLU A 589 -27.27 -87.73 81.34
CA GLU A 589 -25.90 -88.25 81.25
C GLU A 589 -25.30 -88.49 82.65
N LYS A 590 -25.54 -87.59 83.62
CA LYS A 590 -25.05 -87.75 84.99
C LYS A 590 -25.84 -88.80 85.78
N ASP A 591 -27.14 -88.90 85.58
CA ASP A 591 -27.97 -89.96 86.16
C ASP A 591 -27.54 -91.35 85.67
N ASP A 592 -27.27 -91.51 84.37
CA ASP A 592 -26.74 -92.76 83.81
C ASP A 592 -25.36 -93.10 84.39
N ALA A 593 -24.51 -92.09 84.60
CA ALA A 593 -23.21 -92.26 85.24
C ALA A 593 -23.32 -92.66 86.73
N LEU A 594 -24.35 -92.18 87.43
CA LEU A 594 -24.67 -92.55 88.82
C LEU A 594 -25.25 -93.95 88.95
N ALA A 595 -25.97 -94.44 87.93
CA ALA A 595 -26.58 -95.78 87.92
C ALA A 595 -25.56 -96.93 87.76
N THR A 596 -24.29 -96.62 87.58
CA THR A 596 -23.22 -97.62 87.42
C THR A 596 -22.72 -98.12 88.78
N ASP A 597 -23.19 -99.28 89.23
CA ASP A 597 -22.78 -99.96 90.48
C ASP A 597 -21.41 -100.68 90.38
N ASP A 598 -20.39 -100.03 89.79
CA ASP A 598 -19.02 -100.58 89.73
C ASP A 598 -18.21 -100.16 90.97
N CYS A 599 -17.97 -101.10 91.87
CA CYS A 599 -17.18 -100.86 93.09
C CYS A 599 -15.66 -101.01 92.89
N GLY A 600 -15.18 -101.36 91.68
CA GLY A 600 -13.76 -101.57 91.38
C GLY A 600 -13.18 -102.85 92.01
N HIS A 601 -12.36 -103.56 91.25
CA HIS A 601 -11.75 -104.84 91.66
C HIS A 601 -10.35 -104.75 92.28
N ASP A 602 -9.72 -103.57 92.28
CA ASP A 602 -8.36 -103.34 92.81
C ASP A 602 -8.17 -101.88 93.27
N LEU A 603 -7.12 -101.60 94.05
CA LEU A 603 -6.87 -100.27 94.63
C LEU A 603 -6.75 -99.16 93.55
N ARG A 604 -6.24 -99.49 92.36
CA ARG A 604 -6.07 -98.53 91.27
C ARG A 604 -7.39 -98.20 90.57
N SER A 605 -8.27 -99.18 90.37
CA SER A 605 -9.63 -98.98 89.86
C SER A 605 -10.48 -98.20 90.86
N VAL A 606 -10.40 -98.53 92.16
CA VAL A 606 -11.09 -97.78 93.23
C VAL A 606 -10.62 -96.32 93.30
N GLN A 607 -9.31 -96.03 93.25
CA GLN A 607 -8.81 -94.65 93.22
C GLN A 607 -9.21 -93.89 91.95
N THR A 608 -9.35 -94.58 90.82
CA THR A 608 -9.82 -93.98 89.56
C THR A 608 -11.32 -93.68 89.62
N LEU A 609 -12.12 -94.59 90.18
CA LEU A 609 -13.55 -94.41 90.44
C LEU A 609 -13.79 -93.29 91.46
N GLN A 610 -12.95 -93.19 92.49
CA GLN A 610 -13.02 -92.11 93.48
C GLN A 610 -12.76 -90.74 92.85
N ARG A 611 -11.76 -90.60 91.97
CA ARG A 611 -11.55 -89.36 91.19
C ARG A 611 -12.69 -89.06 90.21
N LYS A 612 -13.30 -90.09 89.63
CA LYS A 612 -14.49 -89.94 88.78
C LYS A 612 -15.69 -89.48 89.61
N HIS A 613 -15.86 -90.01 90.82
CA HIS A 613 -16.92 -89.60 91.75
C HIS A 613 -16.71 -88.16 92.23
N GLU A 614 -15.50 -87.78 92.62
CA GLU A 614 -15.15 -86.37 92.94
C GLU A 614 -15.32 -85.43 91.73
N GLY A 615 -15.15 -85.94 90.51
CA GLY A 615 -15.45 -85.23 89.26
C GLY A 615 -16.95 -85.07 89.05
N LEU A 616 -17.72 -86.14 89.29
CA LEU A 616 -19.17 -86.13 89.21
C LEU A 616 -19.80 -85.21 90.27
N GLU A 617 -19.27 -85.17 91.50
CA GLU A 617 -19.72 -84.22 92.53
C GLU A 617 -19.50 -82.76 92.12
N ARG A 618 -18.40 -82.47 91.43
CA ARG A 618 -18.15 -81.14 90.85
C ARG A 618 -19.10 -80.82 89.69
N ASP A 619 -19.35 -81.80 88.83
CA ASP A 619 -20.31 -81.66 87.72
C ASP A 619 -21.73 -81.43 88.26
N LEU A 620 -22.16 -82.16 89.30
CA LEU A 620 -23.45 -81.98 89.96
C LEU A 620 -23.57 -80.61 90.63
N ALA A 621 -22.50 -80.08 91.22
CA ALA A 621 -22.48 -78.72 91.76
C ALA A 621 -22.64 -77.67 90.65
N ALA A 622 -21.92 -77.82 89.53
CA ALA A 622 -22.04 -76.95 88.36
C ALA A 622 -23.44 -77.03 87.71
N LEU A 623 -24.02 -78.23 87.66
CA LEU A 623 -25.37 -78.46 87.17
C LEU A 623 -26.40 -77.79 88.09
N GLY A 624 -26.23 -77.87 89.41
CA GLY A 624 -27.06 -77.16 90.38
C GLY A 624 -26.96 -75.63 90.30
N ASP A 625 -25.83 -75.08 89.87
CA ASP A 625 -25.69 -73.66 89.57
C ASP A 625 -26.35 -73.30 88.22
N ARG A 626 -26.23 -74.16 87.20
CA ARG A 626 -26.88 -74.00 85.88
C ARG A 626 -28.40 -74.04 85.98
N ILE A 627 -28.97 -74.95 86.77
CA ILE A 627 -30.41 -75.03 87.04
C ILE A 627 -30.90 -73.73 87.70
N ARG A 628 -30.17 -73.21 88.70
CA ARG A 628 -30.52 -71.93 89.35
C ARG A 628 -30.50 -70.76 88.37
N GLN A 629 -29.52 -70.73 87.46
CA GLN A 629 -29.48 -69.73 86.39
C GLN A 629 -30.68 -69.86 85.44
N LEU A 630 -31.05 -71.10 85.07
CA LEU A 630 -32.21 -71.33 84.21
C LEU A 630 -33.51 -70.93 84.90
N ASP A 631 -33.64 -71.20 86.19
CA ASP A 631 -34.78 -70.78 87.02
C ASP A 631 -34.92 -69.24 87.06
N ASP A 632 -33.81 -68.53 87.28
CA ASP A 632 -33.77 -67.06 87.23
C ASP A 632 -34.11 -66.51 85.83
N THR A 633 -33.62 -67.16 84.76
CA THR A 633 -33.97 -66.76 83.39
C THR A 633 -35.43 -67.04 83.05
N ALA A 634 -36.00 -68.16 83.50
CA ALA A 634 -37.41 -68.49 83.33
C ALA A 634 -38.28 -67.47 84.06
N GLY A 635 -37.95 -67.12 85.30
CA GLY A 635 -38.64 -66.08 86.07
C GLY A 635 -38.60 -64.71 85.39
N ARG A 636 -37.50 -64.38 84.69
CA ARG A 636 -37.42 -63.17 83.87
C ARG A 636 -38.28 -63.26 82.63
N LEU A 637 -38.16 -64.34 81.86
CA LEU A 637 -38.88 -64.54 80.60
C LEU A 637 -40.40 -64.59 80.80
N VAL A 638 -40.90 -65.17 81.89
CA VAL A 638 -42.33 -65.18 82.25
C VAL A 638 -42.86 -63.75 82.50
N ASN A 639 -42.02 -62.86 83.04
CA ASN A 639 -42.40 -61.47 83.27
C ASN A 639 -42.27 -60.59 82.02
N THR A 640 -41.28 -60.85 81.16
CA THR A 640 -41.01 -60.03 79.96
C THR A 640 -41.77 -60.49 78.73
N HIS A 641 -42.10 -61.78 78.61
CA HIS A 641 -42.75 -62.41 77.46
C HIS A 641 -43.97 -63.24 77.92
N PRO A 642 -45.10 -62.58 78.23
CA PRO A 642 -46.29 -63.27 78.76
C PRO A 642 -46.90 -64.28 77.79
N GLU A 643 -46.71 -64.11 76.47
CA GLU A 643 -47.26 -64.99 75.43
C GLU A 643 -46.63 -66.40 75.43
N SER A 644 -45.36 -66.52 75.83
CA SER A 644 -44.64 -67.79 75.97
C SER A 644 -44.51 -68.25 77.42
N SER A 645 -45.24 -67.62 78.34
CA SER A 645 -45.13 -67.90 79.78
C SER A 645 -45.54 -69.34 80.13
N GLU A 646 -46.60 -69.87 79.53
CA GLU A 646 -47.07 -71.23 79.78
C GLU A 646 -46.06 -72.30 79.33
N THR A 647 -45.48 -72.12 78.14
CA THR A 647 -44.42 -72.99 77.61
C THR A 647 -43.14 -72.87 78.43
N THR A 648 -42.74 -71.66 78.80
CA THR A 648 -41.54 -71.38 79.63
C THR A 648 -41.67 -72.04 81.02
N ILE A 649 -42.83 -71.92 81.67
CA ILE A 649 -43.10 -72.55 82.97
C ILE A 649 -43.13 -74.08 82.86
N THR A 650 -43.70 -74.61 81.78
CA THR A 650 -43.73 -76.07 81.55
C THR A 650 -42.31 -76.62 81.44
N LYS A 651 -41.46 -75.94 80.68
CA LYS A 651 -40.07 -76.33 80.45
C LYS A 651 -39.15 -76.09 81.64
N GLN A 652 -39.42 -75.04 82.42
CA GLN A 652 -38.82 -74.84 83.75
C GLN A 652 -39.14 -76.02 84.69
N LYS A 653 -40.38 -76.53 84.70
CA LYS A 653 -40.75 -77.70 85.52
C LYS A 653 -40.05 -78.98 85.08
N GLU A 654 -39.75 -79.15 83.79
CA GLU A 654 -39.03 -80.33 83.27
C GLU A 654 -37.60 -80.47 83.80
N ILE A 655 -36.99 -79.40 84.31
CA ILE A 655 -35.64 -79.44 84.91
C ILE A 655 -35.69 -79.51 86.44
N ILE A 656 -36.76 -79.00 87.05
CA ILE A 656 -36.91 -78.96 88.52
C ILE A 656 -37.44 -80.29 89.06
N GLN A 657 -38.17 -81.05 88.24
CA GLN A 657 -38.59 -82.42 88.54
C GLN A 657 -37.49 -83.42 88.17
#